data_AF-A0AAW0NQB3-F1
#
_entry.id   AF-A0AAW0NQB3-F1
#
_cell.length_a   1.000
_cell.length_b   1.000
_cell.length_c   1.000
_cell.angle_alpha   90.00
_cell.angle_beta   90.00
_cell.angle_gamma   90.00
#
_symmetry.space_group_name_H-M   'P 1'
#
loop_
_entity.id
_entity.type
_entity.pdbx_description
1 polymer ?
#
loop_
_entity_poly.entity_id
_entity_poly.type
_entity_poly.pdbx_seq_one_letter_code
_entity_poly.pdbx_strand_id
1 'polypeptide(L)'
;MKLFLSEGNPHCVKALAALEVTQAKCEVQYVNQEEKVVSFLSRPALPALLLPSGQHLFSPNAICRYIHKSSACTLPGSSYSVLQGKSSEVSKILQGPLNYLDQNLSKGKTTYLTGDSVSPADIVLWAALYPLLSDSTVQTGEHKTVTLWFNRVNAMNACQSSAQKVLQGKGLQGMKSYIQKQPAPPSCHSRDVQPSTGSPAEGDDGERMVSEEEMEAATLNYTKGLNSFQAAERERKHPILPQEGKRNILVTSALPYVNNVPHLGNIIGCVLSADVFSRYGRLRGWNVLYVCGTDEYGTATENKAREEGLTPQQICDKYHAIHSSIYKWFQIDFDFFGRTTTQKQTEIAQDIFWRLHKNDFLVEDNVEQLRCESCQRFLADRFVEGICPFCNYPEARGDQCDKCGRLINAVELKEPQCKVCKQTPVIRTSKHLFLNLPKLETQLEQWLDKSTGTGDWTANAKQITRSWLRDGLKPRCITRDLRWGTPVPHPDFKEKVFYVWFDAPIGYLSITANYTDQWEKWWKNPLQVELYNFMAKDNVPFHSVVFPCSLLGAQDNYTLVNHLVATEYLNYEDTKFSKSRGVGVFGDMAKDTGIPSDVWRFYLLYVRPEGQDSAFSWADMALKNNSELLNNLGNFINSWMFVTKFFEGCVPVMDLQQEDKRLLALVGWELQQYIQLMDKVKVRDALKHILNISRHGNQYIQVNEPWKKIKAGDLERQRAGTVTGVSVNVSCLLSVMLLPYMPTVSQTIRDQLNAPPSCINTMLQGSGTFVCALSAGHRIGTVSTRSDRSSPHL
;
A
#
# COMPACT_ATOMS: atom_id res chain seq x y z
N MET A 1 6.03 14.06 -38.28
CA MET A 1 5.30 14.10 -36.99
C MET A 1 3.96 14.75 -37.24
N LYS A 2 2.93 14.32 -36.52
CA LYS A 2 1.60 14.92 -36.60
C LYS A 2 1.08 15.30 -35.22
N LEU A 3 0.75 16.57 -35.00
CA LEU A 3 0.26 17.11 -33.73
C LEU A 3 -1.24 17.33 -33.83
N PHE A 4 -1.99 16.64 -32.98
CA PHE A 4 -3.44 16.72 -32.87
C PHE A 4 -3.83 17.65 -31.72
N LEU A 5 -4.63 18.66 -32.03
CA LEU A 5 -5.07 19.69 -31.10
C LEU A 5 -6.60 19.77 -31.06
N SER A 6 -7.15 20.21 -29.93
CA SER A 6 -8.56 20.61 -29.82
C SER A 6 -8.69 22.09 -29.49
N GLU A 7 -9.74 22.69 -30.03
CA GLU A 7 -10.08 24.09 -29.76
C GLU A 7 -10.51 24.28 -28.30
N GLY A 8 -10.13 25.41 -27.70
CA GLY A 8 -10.47 25.77 -26.33
C GLY A 8 -9.69 25.01 -25.24
N ASN A 9 -8.92 23.99 -25.59
CA ASN A 9 -8.14 23.21 -24.63
C ASN A 9 -6.84 23.94 -24.24
N PRO A 10 -6.67 24.38 -22.97
CA PRO A 10 -5.49 25.13 -22.54
C PRO A 10 -4.18 24.36 -22.68
N HIS A 11 -4.22 23.02 -22.64
CA HIS A 11 -3.03 22.20 -22.84
C HIS A 11 -2.54 22.17 -24.29
N CYS A 12 -3.42 22.44 -25.26
CA CYS A 12 -3.06 22.54 -26.66
C CYS A 12 -2.25 23.82 -26.96
N VAL A 13 -2.50 24.92 -26.21
CA VAL A 13 -1.71 26.16 -26.30
C VAL A 13 -0.24 25.87 -26.06
N LYS A 14 0.04 25.09 -25.02
CA LYS A 14 1.39 24.71 -24.60
C LYS A 14 2.16 23.93 -25.67
N ALA A 15 1.51 22.91 -26.26
CA ALA A 15 2.14 22.08 -27.29
C ALA A 15 2.37 22.86 -28.59
N LEU A 16 1.42 23.71 -28.99
CA LEU A 16 1.53 24.55 -30.18
C LEU A 16 2.59 25.66 -30.01
N ALA A 17 2.64 26.31 -28.84
CA ALA A 17 3.67 27.30 -28.53
C ALA A 17 5.08 26.70 -28.59
N ALA A 18 5.25 25.49 -28.03
CA ALA A 18 6.53 24.79 -28.09
C ALA A 18 6.95 24.44 -29.53
N LEU A 19 5.99 24.10 -30.39
CA LEU A 19 6.23 23.82 -31.81
C LEU A 19 6.62 25.09 -32.58
N GLU A 20 5.91 26.19 -32.37
CA GLU A 20 6.14 27.45 -33.08
C GLU A 20 7.45 28.13 -32.63
N VAL A 21 7.82 28.06 -31.35
CA VAL A 21 9.09 28.60 -30.83
C VAL A 21 10.29 27.83 -31.40
N THR A 22 10.17 26.51 -31.59
CA THR A 22 11.28 25.69 -32.11
C THR A 22 11.33 25.60 -33.63
N GLN A 23 10.31 26.11 -34.32
CA GLN A 23 10.13 25.98 -35.77
C GLN A 23 10.24 24.52 -36.27
N ALA A 24 9.89 23.54 -35.42
CA ALA A 24 10.02 22.13 -35.77
C ALA A 24 9.00 21.74 -36.86
N LYS A 25 9.44 20.94 -37.85
CA LYS A 25 8.57 20.46 -38.93
C LYS A 25 7.55 19.43 -38.39
N CYS A 26 6.33 19.86 -38.14
CA CYS A 26 5.21 19.03 -37.70
C CYS A 26 3.92 19.45 -38.40
N GLU A 27 3.14 18.48 -38.87
CA GLU A 27 1.80 18.74 -39.41
C GLU A 27 0.83 18.92 -38.24
N VAL A 28 0.08 20.03 -38.20
CA VAL A 28 -0.89 20.31 -37.14
C VAL A 28 -2.30 20.01 -37.66
N GLN A 29 -3.05 19.15 -36.95
CA GLN A 29 -4.44 18.82 -37.26
C GLN A 29 -5.34 19.17 -36.07
N TYR A 30 -6.42 19.89 -36.35
CA TYR A 30 -7.48 20.15 -35.38
C TYR A 30 -8.50 19.02 -35.44
N VAL A 31 -8.82 18.45 -34.28
CA VAL A 31 -9.76 17.33 -34.12
C VAL A 31 -10.82 17.69 -33.08
N ASN A 32 -11.95 17.00 -33.11
CA ASN A 32 -12.97 17.19 -32.09
C ASN A 32 -12.43 16.71 -30.72
N GLN A 33 -12.81 17.38 -29.64
CA GLN A 33 -12.43 17.03 -28.27
C GLN A 33 -12.80 15.59 -27.90
N GLU A 34 -13.88 15.06 -28.48
CA GLU A 34 -14.35 13.69 -28.23
C GLU A 34 -13.68 12.64 -29.14
N GLU A 35 -12.85 13.08 -30.08
CA GLU A 35 -12.22 12.22 -31.07
C GLU A 35 -11.05 11.43 -30.46
N LYS A 36 -11.10 10.10 -30.59
CA LYS A 36 -10.04 9.22 -30.10
C LYS A 36 -8.92 9.09 -31.11
N VAL A 37 -7.98 10.04 -31.03
CA VAL A 37 -6.73 10.01 -31.82
C VAL A 37 -5.81 8.85 -31.38
N VAL A 38 -5.79 8.54 -30.08
CA VAL A 38 -4.99 7.43 -29.53
C VAL A 38 -5.92 6.25 -29.27
N SER A 39 -5.95 5.30 -30.20
CA SER A 39 -6.95 4.21 -30.25
C SER A 39 -6.96 3.29 -29.02
N PHE A 40 -5.84 3.15 -28.31
CA PHE A 40 -5.73 2.31 -27.12
C PHE A 40 -6.14 3.01 -25.81
N LEU A 41 -6.47 4.30 -25.84
CA LEU A 41 -6.95 5.01 -24.65
C LEU A 41 -8.47 4.88 -24.48
N SER A 42 -8.90 4.66 -23.24
CA SER A 42 -10.32 4.58 -22.87
C SER A 42 -11.04 5.92 -23.04
N ARG A 43 -10.33 7.04 -22.92
CA ARG A 43 -10.82 8.42 -23.11
C ARG A 43 -9.97 9.19 -24.13
N PRO A 44 -10.55 10.17 -24.85
CA PRO A 44 -9.78 11.08 -25.71
C PRO A 44 -8.71 11.84 -24.90
N ALA A 45 -7.48 11.90 -25.41
CA ALA A 45 -6.39 12.64 -24.80
C ALA A 45 -5.80 13.59 -25.84
N LEU A 46 -5.97 14.90 -25.63
CA LEU A 46 -5.45 15.96 -26.47
C LEU A 46 -4.75 17.02 -25.60
N PRO A 47 -3.61 17.59 -26.03
CA PRO A 47 -2.90 17.34 -27.30
C PRO A 47 -2.24 15.96 -27.39
N ALA A 48 -2.11 15.43 -28.61
CA ALA A 48 -1.39 14.19 -28.90
C ALA A 48 -0.43 14.39 -30.08
N LEU A 49 0.79 13.85 -30.00
CA LEU A 49 1.81 13.88 -31.04
C LEU A 49 2.10 12.46 -31.54
N LEU A 50 1.85 12.22 -32.84
CA LEU A 50 2.24 11.01 -33.54
C LEU A 50 3.68 11.13 -34.06
N LEU A 51 4.52 10.22 -33.59
CA LEU A 51 5.92 10.11 -33.98
C LEU A 51 6.07 9.32 -35.28
N PRO A 52 7.18 9.51 -36.04
CA PRO A 52 7.45 8.71 -37.25
C PRO A 52 7.54 7.20 -36.98
N SER A 53 7.82 6.80 -35.74
CA SER A 53 7.84 5.40 -35.29
C SER A 53 6.46 4.76 -35.11
N GLY A 54 5.36 5.52 -35.28
CA GLY A 54 3.99 5.05 -35.02
C GLY A 54 3.55 5.17 -33.55
N GLN A 55 4.43 5.64 -32.66
CA GLN A 55 4.11 5.86 -31.25
C GLN A 55 3.42 7.21 -31.02
N HIS A 56 2.60 7.29 -29.96
CA HIS A 56 1.86 8.48 -29.57
C HIS A 56 2.40 9.06 -28.26
N LEU A 57 2.68 10.35 -28.23
CA LEU A 57 2.89 11.12 -26.99
C LEU A 57 1.62 11.94 -26.72
N PHE A 58 0.94 11.71 -25.60
CA PHE A 58 -0.32 12.38 -25.25
C PHE A 58 -0.23 13.16 -23.93
N SER A 59 0.99 13.34 -23.40
CA SER A 59 1.28 14.27 -22.31
C SER A 59 1.80 15.59 -22.88
N PRO A 60 1.16 16.74 -22.58
CA PRO A 60 1.62 18.05 -23.08
C PRO A 60 3.08 18.34 -22.71
N ASN A 61 3.51 17.92 -21.52
CA ASN A 61 4.88 18.10 -21.06
C ASN A 61 5.87 17.22 -21.84
N ALA A 62 5.49 15.96 -22.10
CA ALA A 62 6.31 15.05 -22.89
C ALA A 62 6.44 15.52 -24.34
N ILE A 63 5.36 16.04 -24.93
CA ILE A 63 5.36 16.65 -26.27
C ILE A 63 6.34 17.84 -26.32
N CYS A 64 6.29 18.75 -25.35
CA CYS A 64 7.20 19.90 -25.30
C CYS A 64 8.67 19.49 -25.19
N ARG A 65 8.98 18.51 -24.34
CA ARG A 65 10.34 17.96 -24.18
C ARG A 65 10.85 17.30 -25.45
N TYR A 66 9.99 16.53 -26.10
CA TYR A 66 10.33 15.85 -27.34
C TYR A 66 10.63 16.85 -28.48
N ILE A 67 9.82 17.89 -28.61
CA ILE A 67 9.99 18.94 -29.62
C ILE A 67 11.28 19.76 -29.39
N HIS A 68 11.61 20.10 -28.14
CA HIS A 68 12.79 20.92 -27.82
C HIS A 68 14.12 20.15 -27.70
N LYS A 69 14.12 18.81 -27.74
CA LYS A 69 15.34 17.97 -27.61
C LYS A 69 16.26 18.38 -26.44
N SER A 70 15.71 18.72 -25.28
CA SER A 70 16.46 19.20 -24.11
C SER A 70 16.15 18.40 -22.84
N SER A 71 17.19 18.12 -22.06
CA SER A 71 17.17 17.44 -20.76
C SER A 71 17.23 18.45 -19.61
N ALA A 72 16.11 19.09 -19.24
CA ALA A 72 16.03 19.82 -17.97
C ALA A 72 14.59 20.00 -17.43
N CYS A 73 14.48 19.82 -16.10
CA CYS A 73 13.46 20.12 -15.08
C CYS A 73 11.95 20.16 -15.41
N THR A 74 11.17 19.53 -14.53
CA THR A 74 9.72 19.72 -14.35
C THR A 74 9.49 20.33 -12.97
N LEU A 75 8.73 21.43 -12.90
CA LEU A 75 8.06 21.84 -11.66
C LEU A 75 6.73 21.07 -11.50
N PRO A 76 6.27 20.76 -10.27
CA PRO A 76 5.03 20.05 -10.00
C PRO A 76 3.79 20.82 -10.50
N GLY A 77 2.81 20.09 -11.02
CA GLY A 77 1.58 20.65 -11.57
C GLY A 77 0.62 21.12 -10.49
N SER A 78 0.30 22.42 -10.49
CA SER A 78 -0.85 22.98 -9.77
C SER A 78 -1.57 23.97 -10.68
N SER A 79 -2.47 23.50 -11.56
CA SER A 79 -3.22 24.43 -12.42
C SER A 79 -4.68 24.04 -12.68
N TYR A 80 -5.27 23.12 -11.91
CA TYR A 80 -6.70 22.77 -12.07
C TYR A 80 -7.61 23.22 -10.92
N SER A 81 -7.09 23.45 -9.72
CA SER A 81 -7.89 23.92 -8.57
C SER A 81 -8.32 25.39 -8.67
N VAL A 82 -7.83 26.10 -9.69
CA VAL A 82 -7.91 27.56 -9.78
C VAL A 82 -9.07 28.06 -10.66
N LEU A 83 -9.59 27.25 -11.58
CA LEU A 83 -10.57 27.72 -12.57
C LEU A 83 -12.04 27.47 -12.18
N GLN A 84 -12.28 27.00 -10.94
CA GLN A 84 -13.63 26.84 -10.36
C GLN A 84 -13.88 27.71 -9.10
N GLY A 85 -12.86 28.40 -8.57
CA GLY A 85 -12.96 29.21 -7.35
C GLY A 85 -13.23 30.70 -7.59
N LYS A 86 -13.73 31.40 -6.55
CA LYS A 86 -13.84 32.87 -6.57
C LYS A 86 -12.43 33.48 -6.64
N SER A 87 -12.26 34.56 -7.40
CA SER A 87 -10.96 35.23 -7.65
C SER A 87 -10.12 35.49 -6.38
N SER A 88 -10.76 35.70 -5.23
CA SER A 88 -10.11 35.93 -3.94
C SER A 88 -9.46 34.69 -3.29
N GLU A 89 -9.98 33.48 -3.53
CA GLU A 89 -9.42 32.22 -2.97
C GLU A 89 -8.21 31.74 -3.79
N VAL A 90 -8.29 31.93 -5.11
CA VAL A 90 -7.23 31.62 -6.07
C VAL A 90 -5.93 32.37 -5.74
N SER A 91 -6.05 33.67 -5.42
CA SER A 91 -4.89 34.52 -5.15
C SER A 91 -4.10 34.03 -3.92
N LYS A 92 -4.77 33.56 -2.85
CA LYS A 92 -4.12 33.04 -1.64
C LYS A 92 -3.34 31.74 -1.88
N ILE A 93 -3.88 30.82 -2.70
CA ILE A 93 -3.24 29.53 -3.00
C ILE A 93 -2.00 29.72 -3.90
N LEU A 94 -2.06 30.68 -4.82
CA LEU A 94 -0.98 30.95 -5.78
C LEU A 94 0.17 31.77 -5.19
N GLN A 95 -0.03 32.39 -4.03
CA GLN A 95 0.96 33.30 -3.45
C GLN A 95 2.27 32.59 -3.07
N GLY A 96 2.21 31.36 -2.55
CA GLY A 96 3.40 30.54 -2.26
C GLY A 96 4.23 30.20 -3.51
N PRO A 97 3.62 29.59 -4.55
CA PRO A 97 4.30 29.33 -5.82
C PRO A 97 4.83 30.59 -6.53
N LEU A 98 4.08 31.69 -6.53
CA LEU A 98 4.52 32.95 -7.13
C LEU A 98 5.68 33.59 -6.34
N ASN A 99 5.69 33.52 -5.00
CA ASN A 99 6.82 33.94 -4.18
C ASN A 99 8.09 33.14 -4.53
N TYR A 100 7.98 31.82 -4.69
CA TYR A 100 9.11 30.97 -5.06
C TYR A 100 9.66 31.33 -6.45
N LEU A 101 8.77 31.56 -7.43
CA LEU A 101 9.16 31.96 -8.78
C LEU A 101 9.82 33.34 -8.80
N ASP A 102 9.27 34.31 -8.07
CA ASP A 102 9.79 35.66 -7.98
C ASP A 102 11.18 35.69 -7.32
N GLN A 103 11.39 34.88 -6.27
CA GLN A 103 12.70 34.72 -5.65
C GLN A 103 13.74 34.09 -6.58
N ASN A 104 13.35 33.09 -7.38
CA ASN A 104 14.28 32.45 -8.33
C ASN A 104 14.63 33.36 -9.51
N LEU A 105 13.63 34.04 -10.07
CA LEU A 105 13.83 35.01 -11.16
C LEU A 105 14.61 36.25 -10.70
N SER A 106 14.47 36.66 -9.43
CA SER A 106 15.19 37.81 -8.88
C SER A 106 16.65 37.49 -8.49
N LYS A 107 16.96 36.22 -8.17
CA LYS A 107 18.33 35.76 -7.85
C LYS A 107 19.16 35.42 -9.09
N GLY A 108 18.52 35.07 -10.20
CA GLY A 108 19.20 34.79 -11.48
C GLY A 108 19.53 36.08 -12.23
N LYS A 109 20.76 36.20 -12.78
CA LYS A 109 21.12 37.27 -13.73
C LYS A 109 20.57 37.05 -15.15
N THR A 110 19.72 36.02 -15.34
CA THR A 110 19.28 35.53 -16.66
C THR A 110 17.93 36.10 -17.05
N THR A 111 17.73 36.30 -18.35
CA THR A 111 16.51 36.92 -18.89
C THR A 111 15.27 36.01 -18.81
N TYR A 112 15.48 34.69 -18.80
CA TYR A 112 14.48 33.62 -18.72
C TYR A 112 14.85 32.59 -17.62
N LEU A 113 13.96 31.62 -17.34
CA LEU A 113 14.09 30.69 -16.20
C LEU A 113 15.39 29.88 -16.19
N THR A 114 15.93 29.54 -17.36
CA THR A 114 17.12 28.69 -17.48
C THR A 114 18.29 29.34 -18.23
N GLY A 115 18.20 30.63 -18.57
CA GLY A 115 19.24 31.33 -19.37
C GLY A 115 18.74 32.58 -20.09
N ASP A 116 19.50 33.04 -21.09
CA ASP A 116 19.18 34.25 -21.88
C ASP A 116 18.32 33.98 -23.12
N SER A 117 17.96 32.71 -23.36
CA SER A 117 17.01 32.30 -24.38
C SER A 117 15.84 31.53 -23.77
N VAL A 118 14.71 31.52 -24.48
CA VAL A 118 13.48 30.89 -24.03
C VAL A 118 13.65 29.38 -23.98
N SER A 119 13.35 28.80 -22.82
CA SER A 119 13.45 27.36 -22.60
C SER A 119 12.09 26.66 -22.66
N PRO A 120 12.05 25.33 -22.71
CA PRO A 120 10.80 24.57 -22.56
C PRO A 120 10.11 24.87 -21.24
N ALA A 121 10.88 25.13 -20.17
CA ALA A 121 10.33 25.45 -18.86
C ALA A 121 9.60 26.81 -18.88
N ASP A 122 10.10 27.78 -19.65
CA ASP A 122 9.46 29.09 -19.81
C ASP A 122 8.11 28.95 -20.52
N ILE A 123 8.05 28.19 -21.61
CA ILE A 123 6.80 27.96 -22.37
C ILE A 123 5.80 27.15 -21.53
N VAL A 124 6.29 26.13 -20.82
CA VAL A 124 5.49 25.27 -19.94
C VAL A 124 4.84 26.09 -18.83
N LEU A 125 5.60 26.97 -18.19
CA LEU A 125 5.14 27.77 -17.07
C LEU A 125 4.27 28.93 -17.55
N TRP A 126 4.64 29.60 -18.65
CA TRP A 126 3.84 30.64 -19.27
C TRP A 126 2.46 30.12 -19.66
N ALA A 127 2.36 28.98 -20.35
CA ALA A 127 1.07 28.42 -20.76
C ALA A 127 0.18 28.02 -19.58
N ALA A 128 0.78 27.63 -18.45
CA ALA A 128 0.05 27.32 -17.21
C ALA A 128 -0.47 28.59 -16.51
N LEU A 129 0.28 29.68 -16.56
CA LEU A 129 -0.07 30.96 -15.95
C LEU A 129 -0.87 31.88 -16.88
N TYR A 130 -0.90 31.60 -18.19
CA TYR A 130 -1.59 32.39 -19.20
C TYR A 130 -3.06 32.67 -18.87
N PRO A 131 -3.87 31.72 -18.38
CA PRO A 131 -5.26 31.98 -18.02
C PRO A 131 -5.41 33.00 -16.87
N LEU A 132 -4.40 33.08 -16.00
CA LEU A 132 -4.44 33.82 -14.75
C LEU A 132 -3.89 35.23 -14.90
N LEU A 133 -2.77 35.34 -15.61
CA LEU A 133 -2.02 36.59 -15.76
C LEU A 133 -2.43 37.40 -16.99
N SER A 134 -3.26 36.83 -17.87
CA SER A 134 -3.84 37.56 -19.01
C SER A 134 -5.16 38.25 -18.68
N ASP A 135 -5.73 38.02 -17.49
CA ASP A 135 -6.96 38.66 -17.01
C ASP A 135 -6.62 39.86 -16.11
N SER A 136 -7.10 41.05 -16.45
CA SER A 136 -6.86 42.29 -15.70
C SER A 136 -7.54 42.32 -14.32
N THR A 137 -8.40 41.34 -14.01
CA THR A 137 -9.11 41.23 -12.72
C THR A 137 -8.33 40.47 -11.64
N VAL A 138 -7.24 39.79 -11.98
CA VAL A 138 -6.38 39.09 -11.02
C VAL A 138 -5.26 40.01 -10.58
N GLN A 139 -5.33 40.52 -9.34
CA GLN A 139 -4.26 41.33 -8.76
C GLN A 139 -3.07 40.44 -8.38
N THR A 140 -2.05 40.38 -9.24
CA THR A 140 -0.70 39.97 -8.83
C THR A 140 -0.12 41.07 -7.96
N GLY A 141 0.11 40.81 -6.68
CA GLY A 141 0.65 41.80 -5.72
C GLY A 141 2.10 42.22 -6.02
N GLU A 142 2.96 42.15 -5.01
CA GLU A 142 4.35 42.68 -5.05
C GLU A 142 5.32 41.96 -6.03
N HIS A 143 4.87 40.97 -6.81
CA HIS A 143 5.66 40.12 -7.71
C HIS A 143 6.00 40.76 -9.07
N LYS A 144 6.67 41.92 -9.04
CA LYS A 144 7.02 42.67 -10.26
C LYS A 144 7.90 41.87 -11.23
N THR A 145 8.77 41.00 -10.73
CA THR A 145 9.72 40.23 -11.56
C THR A 145 9.00 39.14 -12.36
N VAL A 146 8.07 38.41 -11.72
CA VAL A 146 7.24 37.41 -12.41
C VAL A 146 6.38 38.05 -13.49
N THR A 147 5.75 39.19 -13.23
CA THR A 147 4.92 39.89 -14.22
C THR A 147 5.74 40.36 -15.42
N LEU A 148 6.95 40.88 -15.18
CA LEU A 148 7.87 41.26 -16.26
C LEU A 148 8.31 40.05 -17.10
N TRP A 149 8.67 38.93 -16.47
CA TRP A 149 9.01 37.69 -17.18
C TRP A 149 7.82 37.18 -18.00
N PHE A 150 6.62 37.12 -17.41
CA PHE A 150 5.42 36.67 -18.08
C PHE A 150 5.12 37.52 -19.31
N ASN A 151 5.16 38.84 -19.19
CA ASN A 151 4.91 39.77 -20.30
C ASN A 151 5.94 39.60 -21.44
N ARG A 152 7.21 39.32 -21.13
CA ARG A 152 8.23 39.04 -22.16
C ARG A 152 7.94 37.76 -22.95
N VAL A 153 7.61 36.66 -22.25
CA VAL A 153 7.26 35.39 -22.92
C VAL A 153 5.95 35.54 -23.70
N ASN A 154 4.99 36.29 -23.15
CA ASN A 154 3.71 36.58 -23.78
C ASN A 154 3.83 37.50 -25.01
N ALA A 155 4.86 38.34 -25.11
CA ALA A 155 5.09 39.21 -26.26
C ALA A 155 5.67 38.48 -27.48
N MET A 156 6.04 37.21 -27.35
CA MET A 156 6.57 36.42 -28.47
C MET A 156 5.47 36.08 -29.47
N ASN A 157 5.74 36.31 -30.77
CA ASN A 157 4.81 35.99 -31.86
C ASN A 157 4.30 34.54 -31.81
N ALA A 158 5.16 33.58 -31.47
CA ALA A 158 4.80 32.17 -31.34
C ALA A 158 3.82 31.90 -30.17
N CYS A 159 3.98 32.58 -29.04
CA CYS A 159 3.10 32.45 -27.88
C CYS A 159 1.74 33.11 -28.14
N GLN A 160 1.73 34.29 -28.76
CA GLN A 160 0.49 34.99 -29.13
C GLN A 160 -0.30 34.25 -30.21
N SER A 161 0.38 33.79 -31.26
CA SER A 161 -0.26 33.07 -32.36
C SER A 161 -0.84 31.74 -31.89
N SER A 162 -0.11 30.97 -31.09
CA SER A 162 -0.59 29.71 -30.53
C SER A 162 -1.79 29.89 -29.59
N ALA A 163 -1.75 30.89 -28.71
CA ALA A 163 -2.90 31.23 -27.84
C ALA A 163 -4.11 31.68 -28.67
N GLN A 164 -3.92 32.52 -29.68
CA GLN A 164 -4.99 32.98 -30.56
C GLN A 164 -5.61 31.84 -31.37
N LYS A 165 -4.80 30.93 -31.92
CA LYS A 165 -5.27 29.78 -32.72
C LYS A 165 -6.02 28.74 -31.89
N VAL A 166 -5.56 28.44 -30.68
CA VAL A 166 -6.20 27.44 -29.81
C VAL A 166 -7.42 28.01 -29.09
N LEU A 167 -7.39 29.28 -28.69
CA LEU A 167 -8.46 29.91 -27.90
C LEU A 167 -9.40 30.79 -28.75
N GLN A 168 -9.17 30.91 -30.05
CA GLN A 168 -9.97 31.68 -31.01
C GLN A 168 -10.21 33.14 -30.59
N GLY A 169 -9.24 33.78 -29.94
CA GLY A 169 -9.38 35.16 -29.43
C GLY A 169 -10.37 35.34 -28.27
N LYS A 170 -10.97 34.26 -27.74
CA LYS A 170 -11.93 34.30 -26.62
C LYS A 170 -11.26 34.29 -25.23
N GLY A 171 -9.93 34.23 -25.18
CA GLY A 171 -9.16 34.29 -23.93
C GLY A 171 -9.65 33.31 -22.86
N LEU A 172 -9.84 33.80 -21.63
CA LEU A 172 -10.33 33.02 -20.49
C LEU A 172 -11.75 32.45 -20.71
N GLN A 173 -12.61 33.12 -21.48
CA GLN A 173 -13.98 32.62 -21.75
C GLN A 173 -13.95 31.33 -22.57
N GLY A 174 -13.07 31.22 -23.56
CA GLY A 174 -12.87 29.99 -24.35
C GLY A 174 -12.45 28.79 -23.49
N MET A 175 -11.58 29.03 -22.50
CA MET A 175 -11.15 28.01 -21.55
C MET A 175 -12.23 27.63 -20.54
N LYS A 176 -13.01 28.60 -20.04
CA LYS A 176 -14.15 28.34 -19.14
C LYS A 176 -15.18 27.43 -19.81
N SER A 177 -15.50 27.68 -21.08
CA SER A 177 -16.40 26.80 -21.86
C SER A 177 -15.84 25.39 -22.05
N TYR A 178 -14.52 25.23 -22.15
CA TYR A 178 -13.88 23.91 -22.20
C TYR A 178 -13.94 23.19 -20.84
N ILE A 179 -13.63 23.89 -19.74
CA ILE A 179 -13.60 23.32 -18.38
C ILE A 179 -15.00 22.94 -17.90
N GLN A 180 -16.03 23.71 -18.23
CA GLN A 180 -17.43 23.40 -17.90
C GLN A 180 -17.96 22.14 -18.58
N LYS A 181 -17.34 21.71 -19.69
CA LYS A 181 -17.68 20.48 -20.42
C LYS A 181 -16.93 19.25 -19.91
N GLN A 182 -15.96 19.42 -19.00
CA GLN A 182 -15.23 18.31 -18.39
C GLN A 182 -16.00 17.79 -17.17
N PRO A 183 -15.95 16.47 -16.87
CA PRO A 183 -16.55 15.94 -15.66
C PRO A 183 -15.93 16.62 -14.44
N ALA A 184 -16.76 17.09 -13.51
CA ALA A 184 -16.27 17.68 -12.27
C ALA A 184 -15.32 16.69 -11.58
N PRO A 185 -14.11 17.11 -11.16
CA PRO A 185 -13.30 16.27 -10.29
C PRO A 185 -14.13 15.94 -9.04
N PRO A 186 -13.98 14.75 -8.44
CA PRO A 186 -14.66 14.43 -7.19
C PRO A 186 -14.39 15.56 -6.20
N SER A 187 -15.46 16.20 -5.74
CA SER A 187 -15.38 17.30 -4.80
C SER A 187 -14.68 16.80 -3.53
N CYS A 188 -13.57 17.43 -3.18
CA CYS A 188 -13.12 17.47 -1.79
C CYS A 188 -14.19 18.25 -1.01
N HIS A 189 -15.23 17.55 -0.57
CA HIS A 189 -16.12 18.07 0.46
C HIS A 189 -15.37 18.00 1.80
N SER A 190 -14.63 19.06 2.11
CA SER A 190 -14.43 19.46 3.49
C SER A 190 -15.80 19.80 4.06
N ARG A 191 -16.47 18.83 4.71
CA ARG A 191 -17.59 19.14 5.59
C ARG A 191 -17.01 19.66 6.89
N ASP A 192 -17.46 20.84 7.29
CA ASP A 192 -17.23 21.44 8.60
C ASP A 192 -17.49 20.41 9.71
N VAL A 193 -16.43 19.95 10.34
CA VAL A 193 -16.47 19.24 11.62
C VAL A 193 -15.99 20.23 12.66
N GLN A 194 -16.88 20.58 13.61
CA GLN A 194 -16.53 21.33 14.80
C GLN A 194 -15.35 20.65 15.53
N PRO A 195 -14.46 21.44 16.18
CA PRO A 195 -13.23 20.90 16.74
C PRO A 195 -13.56 20.06 17.97
N SER A 196 -13.48 18.74 17.82
CA SER A 196 -13.29 17.83 18.95
C SER A 196 -11.79 17.68 19.18
N THR A 197 -11.39 17.95 20.41
CA THR A 197 -10.03 17.96 20.90
C THR A 197 -9.35 16.61 20.73
N GLY A 198 -8.20 16.59 20.04
CA GLY A 198 -7.22 15.51 20.11
C GLY A 198 -6.93 14.76 18.81
N SER A 199 -6.23 15.39 17.86
CA SER A 199 -5.34 14.76 16.87
C SER A 199 -4.45 15.85 16.24
N PRO A 200 -3.12 15.67 16.08
CA PRO A 200 -2.27 16.72 15.50
C PRO A 200 -2.48 16.78 13.98
N ALA A 201 -2.73 18.00 13.50
CA ALA A 201 -2.88 18.34 12.09
C ALA A 201 -1.56 18.19 11.33
N GLU A 202 -1.64 17.75 10.07
CA GLU A 202 -0.55 17.90 9.11
C GLU A 202 -0.32 19.39 8.82
N GLY A 203 0.93 19.85 9.00
CA GLY A 203 1.39 21.17 8.57
C GLY A 203 1.56 22.20 9.68
N ASP A 204 2.46 21.93 10.63
CA ASP A 204 3.20 22.98 11.34
C ASP A 204 4.68 22.57 11.35
N ASP A 205 5.49 23.24 10.54
CA ASP A 205 6.95 23.06 10.46
C ASP A 205 7.63 23.86 11.59
N GLY A 206 7.05 23.77 12.79
CA GLY A 206 7.63 24.29 14.02
C GLY A 206 8.66 23.28 14.52
N GLU A 207 9.95 23.63 14.49
CA GLU A 207 10.99 22.82 15.13
C GLU A 207 10.56 22.48 16.56
N ARG A 208 10.39 21.19 16.86
CA ARG A 208 10.11 20.72 18.21
C ARG A 208 11.17 21.29 19.15
N MET A 209 10.73 22.10 20.11
CA MET A 209 11.60 22.55 21.19
C MET A 209 11.91 21.34 22.08
N VAL A 210 13.20 21.01 22.19
CA VAL A 210 13.70 19.95 23.06
C VAL A 210 14.17 20.61 24.35
N SER A 211 13.71 20.11 25.51
CA SER A 211 14.13 20.65 26.81
C SER A 211 15.56 20.21 27.16
N GLU A 212 16.21 20.91 28.08
CA GLU A 212 17.54 20.51 28.58
C GLU A 212 17.50 19.14 29.25
N GLU A 213 16.45 18.85 30.03
CA GLU A 213 16.23 17.55 30.67
C GLU A 213 16.14 16.41 29.65
N GLU A 214 15.45 16.62 28.52
CA GLU A 214 15.37 15.63 27.44
C GLU A 214 16.72 15.39 26.76
N MET A 215 17.51 16.45 26.56
CA MET A 215 18.85 16.36 26.00
C MET A 215 19.81 15.60 26.93
N GLU A 216 19.75 15.86 28.23
CA GLU A 216 20.55 15.15 29.24
C GLU A 216 20.17 13.68 29.32
N ALA A 217 18.87 13.37 29.39
CA ALA A 217 18.38 11.99 29.41
C ALA A 217 18.78 11.22 28.15
N ALA A 218 18.66 11.84 26.97
CA ALA A 218 19.08 11.23 25.70
C ALA A 218 20.60 10.99 25.66
N THR A 219 21.40 11.92 26.17
CA THR A 219 22.86 11.79 26.24
C THR A 219 23.28 10.68 27.20
N LEU A 220 22.64 10.60 28.37
CA LEU A 220 22.89 9.52 29.34
C LEU A 220 22.57 8.16 28.74
N ASN A 221 21.45 8.06 28.00
CA ASN A 221 21.08 6.83 27.32
C ASN A 221 22.04 6.48 26.18
N TYR A 222 22.48 7.46 25.40
CA TYR A 222 23.44 7.27 24.33
C TYR A 222 24.79 6.75 24.83
N THR A 223 25.29 7.31 25.93
CA THR A 223 26.60 6.98 26.53
C THR A 223 26.66 5.63 27.23
N LYS A 224 25.52 5.03 27.62
CA LYS A 224 25.47 3.65 28.15
C LYS A 224 26.02 2.61 27.17
N GLY A 225 25.99 2.90 25.86
CA GLY A 225 26.49 2.01 24.80
C GLY A 225 25.69 0.71 24.68
N LEU A 226 26.30 -0.31 24.07
CA LEU A 226 25.71 -1.65 24.00
C LEU A 226 25.85 -2.37 25.34
N ASN A 227 24.77 -2.99 25.82
CA ASN A 227 24.83 -3.82 27.02
C ASN A 227 25.75 -5.03 26.80
N SER A 228 26.65 -5.29 27.74
CA SER A 228 27.57 -6.44 27.74
C SER A 228 26.86 -7.79 27.92
N PHE A 229 25.59 -7.78 28.30
CA PHE A 229 24.75 -8.95 28.48
C PHE A 229 23.61 -8.98 27.47
N GLN A 230 23.84 -9.64 26.33
CA GLN A 230 22.93 -10.64 25.76
C GLN A 230 23.56 -11.19 24.46
N ALA A 231 24.06 -12.42 24.59
CA ALA A 231 24.65 -13.20 23.51
C ALA A 231 23.70 -13.36 22.33
N ALA A 232 24.25 -13.11 21.14
CA ALA A 232 23.90 -13.59 19.78
C ALA A 232 22.42 -13.58 19.36
N GLU A 233 22.16 -13.31 18.08
CA GLU A 233 20.92 -13.72 17.42
C GLU A 233 20.67 -15.19 17.75
N ARG A 234 19.73 -15.48 18.65
CA ARG A 234 19.30 -16.86 18.85
C ARG A 234 18.53 -17.22 17.60
N GLU A 235 19.17 -18.02 16.76
CA GLU A 235 18.56 -18.64 15.59
C GLU A 235 17.17 -19.17 15.98
N ARG A 236 16.14 -18.85 15.18
CA ARG A 236 14.76 -19.23 15.48
C ARG A 236 14.66 -20.74 15.55
N LYS A 237 14.45 -21.28 16.75
CA LYS A 237 14.24 -22.72 16.94
C LYS A 237 12.79 -23.04 16.61
N HIS A 238 12.60 -23.80 15.53
CA HIS A 238 11.31 -24.34 15.15
C HIS A 238 11.12 -25.74 15.79
N PRO A 239 9.91 -26.09 16.26
CA PRO A 239 8.71 -25.26 16.27
C PRO A 239 8.74 -24.21 17.40
N ILE A 240 8.29 -23.00 17.07
CA ILE A 240 8.08 -21.91 18.02
C ILE A 240 6.81 -22.22 18.81
N LEU A 241 6.93 -22.29 20.14
CA LEU A 241 5.83 -22.56 21.08
C LEU A 241 5.68 -21.40 22.07
N PRO A 242 4.48 -21.17 22.65
CA PRO A 242 4.29 -20.16 23.67
C PRO A 242 5.19 -20.40 24.89
N GLN A 243 5.71 -19.31 25.45
CA GLN A 243 6.58 -19.30 26.61
C GLN A 243 5.87 -18.56 27.75
N GLU A 244 5.80 -19.20 28.91
CA GLU A 244 5.18 -18.63 30.09
C GLU A 244 5.96 -17.38 30.55
N GLY A 245 5.23 -16.36 31.04
CA GLY A 245 5.80 -15.08 31.46
C GLY A 245 6.32 -14.19 30.32
N LYS A 246 6.20 -14.63 29.06
CA LYS A 246 6.50 -13.80 27.88
C LYS A 246 5.24 -13.47 27.10
N ARG A 247 5.32 -12.38 26.33
CA ARG A 247 4.28 -12.01 25.37
C ARG A 247 4.35 -12.94 24.15
N ASN A 248 3.31 -13.76 23.96
CA ASN A 248 3.21 -14.70 22.85
C ASN A 248 2.21 -14.18 21.81
N ILE A 249 2.69 -13.85 20.62
CA ILE A 249 1.91 -13.26 19.55
C ILE A 249 1.73 -14.29 18.43
N LEU A 250 0.48 -14.63 18.16
CA LEU A 250 0.10 -15.42 16.99
C LEU A 250 -0.35 -14.45 15.90
N VAL A 251 0.35 -14.45 14.77
CA VAL A 251 0.01 -13.62 13.61
C VAL A 251 -0.51 -14.52 12.51
N THR A 252 -1.66 -14.15 11.93
CA THR A 252 -2.14 -14.73 10.68
C THR A 252 -2.38 -13.66 9.65
N SER A 253 -2.13 -14.01 8.39
CA SER A 253 -2.62 -13.27 7.22
C SER A 253 -3.77 -14.05 6.62
N ALA A 254 -4.78 -13.34 6.10
CA ALA A 254 -5.85 -13.96 5.31
C ALA A 254 -5.28 -14.92 4.26
N LEU A 255 -5.85 -16.12 4.20
CA LEU A 255 -5.44 -17.16 3.26
C LEU A 255 -5.80 -16.70 1.84
N PRO A 256 -4.83 -16.45 0.94
CA PRO A 256 -5.13 -16.19 -0.46
C PRO A 256 -5.81 -17.39 -1.13
N TYR A 257 -6.87 -17.11 -1.90
CA TYR A 257 -7.45 -18.09 -2.81
C TYR A 257 -6.42 -18.55 -3.85
N VAL A 258 -6.17 -19.85 -3.90
CA VAL A 258 -5.11 -20.45 -4.72
C VAL A 258 -5.33 -20.29 -6.21
N ASN A 259 -6.57 -20.16 -6.67
CA ASN A 259 -6.91 -20.21 -8.10
C ASN A 259 -6.55 -18.93 -8.88
N ASN A 260 -5.95 -17.93 -8.23
CA ASN A 260 -5.57 -16.65 -8.84
C ASN A 260 -4.17 -16.24 -8.42
N VAL A 261 -3.44 -15.61 -9.35
CA VAL A 261 -2.16 -14.96 -8.99
C VAL A 261 -2.48 -13.71 -8.16
N PRO A 262 -1.83 -13.52 -6.99
CA PRO A 262 -2.08 -12.35 -6.15
C PRO A 262 -1.54 -11.09 -6.83
N HIS A 263 -2.31 -10.00 -6.78
CA HIS A 263 -1.85 -8.67 -7.20
C HIS A 263 -1.34 -7.85 -6.01
N LEU A 264 -0.73 -6.68 -6.28
CA LEU A 264 -0.13 -5.84 -5.23
C LEU A 264 -1.12 -5.48 -4.12
N GLY A 265 -2.39 -5.26 -4.47
CA GLY A 265 -3.47 -5.03 -3.52
C GLY A 265 -3.71 -6.19 -2.53
N ASN A 266 -3.65 -7.45 -2.98
CA ASN A 266 -3.74 -8.58 -2.07
C ASN A 266 -2.51 -8.66 -1.15
N ILE A 267 -1.33 -8.36 -1.69
CA ILE A 267 -0.06 -8.41 -0.97
C ILE A 267 -0.05 -7.37 0.16
N ILE A 268 -0.32 -6.10 -0.14
CA ILE A 268 -0.30 -5.02 0.87
C ILE A 268 -1.39 -5.19 1.92
N GLY A 269 -2.60 -5.62 1.52
CA GLY A 269 -3.73 -5.71 2.44
C GLY A 269 -3.63 -6.87 3.45
N CYS A 270 -2.79 -7.87 3.16
CA CYS A 270 -2.68 -9.09 3.97
C CYS A 270 -1.22 -9.37 4.32
N VAL A 271 -0.52 -10.15 3.47
CA VAL A 271 0.76 -10.79 3.82
C VAL A 271 1.90 -9.81 4.10
N LEU A 272 1.97 -8.67 3.40
CA LEU A 272 3.03 -7.68 3.61
C LEU A 272 2.80 -6.85 4.88
N SER A 273 1.54 -6.50 5.18
CA SER A 273 1.19 -5.84 6.43
C SER A 273 1.50 -6.71 7.65
N ALA A 274 1.14 -8.00 7.59
CA ALA A 274 1.42 -8.96 8.64
C ALA A 274 2.93 -9.23 8.79
N ASP A 275 3.67 -9.29 7.69
CA ASP A 275 5.12 -9.46 7.71
C ASP A 275 5.83 -8.34 8.47
N VAL A 276 5.49 -7.08 8.16
CA VAL A 276 6.05 -5.91 8.84
C VAL A 276 5.81 -5.97 10.36
N PHE A 277 4.59 -6.30 10.77
CA PHE A 277 4.27 -6.45 12.19
C PHE A 277 4.99 -7.63 12.84
N SER A 278 5.08 -8.78 12.15
CA SER A 278 5.78 -9.96 12.67
C SER A 278 7.27 -9.69 12.89
N ARG A 279 7.93 -9.03 11.93
CA ARG A 279 9.33 -8.61 12.03
C ARG A 279 9.52 -7.64 13.17
N TYR A 280 8.66 -6.63 13.28
CA TYR A 280 8.69 -5.69 14.40
C TYR A 280 8.55 -6.40 15.75
N GLY A 281 7.58 -7.31 15.90
CA GLY A 281 7.39 -8.07 17.13
C GLY A 281 8.61 -8.91 17.51
N ARG A 282 9.29 -9.51 16.53
CA ARG A 282 10.57 -10.21 16.74
C ARG A 282 11.66 -9.25 17.23
N LEU A 283 11.74 -8.03 16.69
CA LEU A 283 12.69 -7.00 17.14
C LEU A 283 12.40 -6.49 18.55
N ARG A 284 11.13 -6.47 18.97
CA ARG A 284 10.72 -6.19 20.35
C ARG A 284 11.02 -7.34 21.32
N GLY A 285 11.51 -8.48 20.83
CA GLY A 285 11.80 -9.66 21.63
C GLY A 285 10.55 -10.48 22.01
N TRP A 286 9.43 -10.27 21.33
CA TRP A 286 8.21 -11.05 21.55
C TRP A 286 8.36 -12.46 20.97
N ASN A 287 7.63 -13.42 21.54
CA ASN A 287 7.56 -14.76 20.99
C ASN A 287 6.49 -14.78 19.89
N VAL A 288 6.92 -14.63 18.63
CA VAL A 288 6.02 -14.48 17.48
C VAL A 288 5.96 -15.77 16.67
N LEU A 289 4.76 -16.24 16.37
CA LEU A 289 4.50 -17.24 15.33
C LEU A 289 3.66 -16.62 14.21
N TYR A 290 4.22 -16.51 13.00
CA TYR A 290 3.52 -16.00 11.83
C TYR A 290 3.21 -17.11 10.83
N VAL A 291 1.93 -17.44 10.66
CA VAL A 291 1.45 -18.48 9.74
C VAL A 291 0.49 -17.93 8.69
N CYS A 292 0.54 -18.53 7.51
CA CYS A 292 -0.39 -18.30 6.42
C CYS A 292 -0.42 -19.56 5.52
N GLY A 293 -1.18 -19.52 4.44
CA GLY A 293 -1.25 -20.61 3.49
C GLY A 293 -2.23 -20.30 2.37
N THR A 294 -2.41 -21.25 1.45
CA THR A 294 -3.40 -21.12 0.37
C THR A 294 -4.74 -21.69 0.77
N ASP A 295 -5.81 -20.95 0.46
CA ASP A 295 -7.19 -21.46 0.48
C ASP A 295 -7.52 -22.12 -0.86
N GLU A 296 -7.80 -23.42 -0.82
CA GLU A 296 -7.76 -24.29 -1.98
C GLU A 296 -9.09 -24.92 -2.35
N TYR A 297 -10.08 -24.87 -1.47
CA TYR A 297 -11.37 -25.52 -1.68
C TYR A 297 -12.39 -24.61 -2.39
N GLY A 298 -13.50 -25.24 -2.83
CA GLY A 298 -14.65 -24.53 -3.36
C GLY A 298 -14.75 -24.53 -4.89
N THR A 299 -15.89 -24.02 -5.37
CA THR A 299 -16.31 -24.10 -6.78
C THR A 299 -15.38 -23.36 -7.73
N ALA A 300 -14.70 -22.31 -7.25
CA ALA A 300 -13.81 -21.51 -8.08
C ALA A 300 -12.56 -22.32 -8.51
N THR A 301 -12.06 -23.18 -7.63
CA THR A 301 -10.97 -24.13 -7.93
C THR A 301 -11.42 -25.17 -8.94
N GLU A 302 -12.59 -25.81 -8.75
CA GLU A 302 -13.11 -26.81 -9.71
C GLU A 302 -13.31 -26.22 -11.12
N ASN A 303 -13.81 -24.98 -11.21
CA ASN A 303 -13.98 -24.31 -12.51
C ASN A 303 -12.64 -24.02 -13.17
N LYS A 304 -11.68 -23.47 -12.41
CA LYS A 304 -10.37 -23.14 -12.94
C LYS A 304 -9.58 -24.40 -13.34
N ALA A 305 -9.70 -25.47 -12.57
CA ALA A 305 -9.13 -26.78 -12.89
C ALA A 305 -9.66 -27.27 -14.25
N ARG A 306 -10.98 -27.21 -14.46
CA ARG A 306 -11.62 -27.58 -15.73
C ARG A 306 -11.20 -26.68 -16.90
N GLU A 307 -11.10 -25.36 -16.69
CA GLU A 307 -10.64 -24.42 -17.71
C GLU A 307 -9.19 -24.72 -18.17
N GLU A 308 -8.35 -25.20 -17.26
CA GLU A 308 -6.95 -25.55 -17.56
C GLU A 308 -6.74 -27.04 -17.90
N GLY A 309 -7.80 -27.85 -17.93
CA GLY A 309 -7.72 -29.28 -18.21
C GLY A 309 -6.99 -30.09 -17.12
N LEU A 310 -7.01 -29.62 -15.86
CA LEU A 310 -6.34 -30.21 -14.71
C LEU A 310 -7.35 -30.72 -13.68
N THR A 311 -6.89 -31.57 -12.74
CA THR A 311 -7.66 -31.88 -11.53
C THR A 311 -7.59 -30.72 -10.52
N PRO A 312 -8.55 -30.60 -9.58
CA PRO A 312 -8.49 -29.62 -8.51
C PRO A 312 -7.19 -29.67 -7.70
N GLN A 313 -6.68 -30.86 -7.36
CA GLN A 313 -5.40 -31.00 -6.66
C GLN A 313 -4.23 -30.45 -7.49
N GLN A 314 -4.16 -30.81 -8.78
CA GLN A 314 -3.07 -30.37 -9.67
C GLN A 314 -3.03 -28.85 -9.82
N ILE A 315 -4.20 -28.20 -9.94
CA ILE A 315 -4.23 -26.74 -10.03
C ILE A 315 -3.84 -26.08 -8.71
N CYS A 316 -4.26 -26.63 -7.58
CA CYS A 316 -3.85 -26.15 -6.26
C CYS A 316 -2.33 -26.27 -6.08
N ASP A 317 -1.74 -27.42 -6.44
CA ASP A 317 -0.29 -27.64 -6.34
C ASP A 317 0.50 -26.65 -7.17
N LYS A 318 0.07 -26.43 -8.43
CA LYS A 318 0.66 -25.46 -9.34
C LYS A 318 0.64 -24.05 -8.74
N TYR A 319 -0.52 -23.60 -8.28
CA TYR A 319 -0.65 -22.22 -7.82
C TYR A 319 -0.13 -21.99 -6.40
N HIS A 320 -0.16 -22.99 -5.51
CA HIS A 320 0.50 -22.91 -4.22
C HIS A 320 2.00 -22.62 -4.38
N ALA A 321 2.66 -23.31 -5.33
CA ALA A 321 4.05 -23.03 -5.68
C ALA A 321 4.25 -21.60 -6.22
N ILE A 322 3.33 -21.10 -7.04
CA ILE A 322 3.36 -19.71 -7.54
C ILE A 322 3.26 -18.72 -6.37
N HIS A 323 2.27 -18.86 -5.49
CA HIS A 323 2.11 -18.02 -4.30
C HIS A 323 3.36 -18.02 -3.43
N SER A 324 3.88 -19.22 -3.10
CA SER A 324 5.10 -19.38 -2.30
C SER A 324 6.29 -18.66 -2.95
N SER A 325 6.47 -18.78 -4.27
CA SER A 325 7.55 -18.10 -5.00
C SER A 325 7.42 -16.57 -4.97
N ILE A 326 6.21 -16.04 -5.12
CA ILE A 326 5.92 -14.60 -5.06
C ILE A 326 6.23 -14.07 -3.66
N TYR A 327 5.71 -14.71 -2.62
CA TYR A 327 5.90 -14.25 -1.24
C TYR A 327 7.35 -14.35 -0.80
N LYS A 328 8.09 -15.38 -1.26
CA LYS A 328 9.53 -15.47 -1.06
C LYS A 328 10.27 -14.31 -1.73
N TRP A 329 9.92 -13.93 -2.96
CA TRP A 329 10.55 -12.80 -3.65
C TRP A 329 10.24 -11.45 -2.99
N PHE A 330 9.02 -11.26 -2.49
CA PHE A 330 8.63 -10.13 -1.65
C PHE A 330 9.21 -10.20 -0.22
N GLN A 331 10.01 -11.21 0.09
CA GLN A 331 10.67 -11.40 1.38
C GLN A 331 9.68 -11.47 2.55
N ILE A 332 8.54 -12.13 2.36
CA ILE A 332 7.60 -12.42 3.44
C ILE A 332 8.15 -13.54 4.31
N ASP A 333 8.35 -13.27 5.60
CA ASP A 333 9.03 -14.14 6.57
C ASP A 333 8.01 -14.91 7.42
N PHE A 334 7.25 -15.78 6.75
CA PHE A 334 6.40 -16.77 7.41
C PHE A 334 7.27 -17.75 8.21
N ASP A 335 6.84 -18.10 9.41
CA ASP A 335 7.43 -19.23 10.14
C ASP A 335 6.92 -20.56 9.54
N PHE A 336 5.71 -20.56 8.97
CA PHE A 336 5.19 -21.67 8.16
C PHE A 336 4.13 -21.20 7.15
N PHE A 337 4.26 -21.61 5.88
CA PHE A 337 3.29 -21.35 4.81
C PHE A 337 2.66 -22.66 4.34
N GLY A 338 1.43 -22.93 4.79
CA GLY A 338 0.74 -24.20 4.59
C GLY A 338 -0.37 -24.17 3.55
N ARG A 339 -1.31 -25.13 3.67
CA ARG A 339 -2.39 -25.40 2.71
C ARG A 339 -3.64 -25.88 3.43
N THR A 340 -4.83 -25.60 2.91
CA THR A 340 -6.09 -26.12 3.49
C THR A 340 -6.42 -27.55 3.05
N THR A 341 -5.81 -28.08 1.98
CA THR A 341 -6.05 -29.44 1.46
C THR A 341 -5.23 -30.52 2.19
N THR A 342 -5.38 -30.60 3.51
CA THR A 342 -4.62 -31.54 4.34
C THR A 342 -5.51 -32.44 5.20
N GLN A 343 -4.96 -33.56 5.65
CA GLN A 343 -5.66 -34.45 6.57
C GLN A 343 -5.99 -33.74 7.90
N LYS A 344 -5.08 -32.89 8.41
CA LYS A 344 -5.31 -32.09 9.61
C LYS A 344 -6.45 -31.09 9.46
N GLN A 345 -6.68 -30.52 8.28
CA GLN A 345 -7.85 -29.71 8.01
C GLN A 345 -9.13 -30.53 8.20
N THR A 346 -9.18 -31.72 7.61
CA THR A 346 -10.35 -32.60 7.71
C THR A 346 -10.62 -32.97 9.16
N GLU A 347 -9.61 -33.41 9.90
CA GLU A 347 -9.74 -33.79 11.31
C GLU A 347 -10.28 -32.64 12.18
N ILE A 348 -9.67 -31.45 12.09
CA ILE A 348 -10.02 -30.31 12.95
C ILE A 348 -11.37 -29.72 12.56
N ALA A 349 -11.68 -29.59 11.27
CA ALA A 349 -12.97 -29.09 10.83
C ALA A 349 -14.12 -30.03 11.24
N GLN A 350 -13.89 -31.34 11.17
CA GLN A 350 -14.86 -32.34 11.61
C GLN A 350 -15.02 -32.36 13.14
N ASP A 351 -13.95 -32.16 13.92
CA ASP A 351 -14.04 -32.02 15.39
C ASP A 351 -14.88 -30.79 15.79
N ILE A 352 -14.59 -29.62 15.21
CA ILE A 352 -15.37 -28.39 15.47
C ILE A 352 -16.84 -28.59 15.08
N PHE A 353 -17.10 -29.21 13.92
CA PHE A 353 -18.44 -29.58 13.49
C PHE A 353 -19.18 -30.44 14.52
N TRP A 354 -18.55 -31.52 15.00
CA TRP A 354 -19.19 -32.43 15.95
C TRP A 354 -19.45 -31.78 17.31
N ARG A 355 -18.59 -30.88 17.76
CA ARG A 355 -18.82 -30.08 18.98
C ARG A 355 -20.01 -29.14 18.80
N LEU A 356 -20.08 -28.42 17.69
CA LEU A 356 -21.23 -27.57 17.36
C LEU A 356 -22.54 -28.37 17.26
N HIS A 357 -22.48 -29.55 16.66
CA HIS A 357 -23.62 -30.47 16.56
C HIS A 357 -24.06 -30.94 17.96
N LYS A 358 -23.13 -31.41 18.79
CA LYS A 358 -23.40 -31.87 20.17
C LYS A 358 -24.02 -30.76 21.03
N ASN A 359 -23.64 -29.50 20.77
CA ASN A 359 -24.10 -28.33 21.51
C ASN A 359 -25.35 -27.67 20.88
N ASP A 360 -26.03 -28.32 19.93
CA ASP A 360 -27.30 -27.85 19.32
C ASP A 360 -27.21 -26.47 18.63
N PHE A 361 -26.04 -26.18 18.03
CA PHE A 361 -25.79 -24.98 17.23
C PHE A 361 -25.93 -25.20 15.72
N LEU A 362 -26.27 -26.41 15.29
CA LEU A 362 -26.51 -26.74 13.89
C LEU A 362 -28.00 -27.00 13.65
N VAL A 363 -28.53 -26.47 12.57
CA VAL A 363 -29.90 -26.74 12.13
C VAL A 363 -29.90 -27.28 10.70
N GLU A 364 -30.84 -28.17 10.42
CA GLU A 364 -31.06 -28.74 9.10
C GLU A 364 -32.19 -28.00 8.40
N ASP A 365 -32.01 -27.68 7.13
CA ASP A 365 -33.08 -27.14 6.28
C ASP A 365 -32.95 -27.66 4.85
N ASN A 366 -34.07 -27.66 4.14
CA ASN A 366 -34.17 -28.10 2.75
C ASN A 366 -34.09 -26.88 1.82
N VAL A 367 -33.16 -26.90 0.88
CA VAL A 367 -33.00 -25.84 -0.13
C VAL A 367 -33.40 -26.39 -1.49
N GLU A 368 -34.32 -25.71 -2.16
CA GLU A 368 -34.65 -26.00 -3.55
C GLU A 368 -33.58 -25.41 -4.47
N GLN A 369 -32.98 -26.25 -5.30
CA GLN A 369 -31.92 -25.84 -6.22
C GLN A 369 -32.14 -26.48 -7.59
N LEU A 370 -31.68 -25.78 -8.63
CA LEU A 370 -31.67 -26.33 -9.99
C LEU A 370 -30.52 -27.33 -10.13
N ARG A 371 -30.84 -28.57 -10.49
CA ARG A 371 -29.86 -29.63 -10.81
C ARG A 371 -29.88 -29.91 -12.30
N CYS A 372 -28.70 -29.87 -12.92
CA CYS A 372 -28.53 -30.35 -14.28
C CYS A 372 -28.24 -31.85 -14.26
N GLU A 373 -29.15 -32.66 -14.80
CA GLU A 373 -28.99 -34.12 -14.85
C GLU A 373 -27.90 -34.54 -15.86
N SER A 374 -27.70 -33.78 -16.93
CA SER A 374 -26.60 -34.04 -17.88
C SER A 374 -25.22 -33.76 -17.26
N CYS A 375 -25.06 -32.65 -16.53
CA CYS A 375 -23.81 -32.33 -15.83
C CYS A 375 -23.69 -32.99 -14.45
N GLN A 376 -24.71 -33.74 -14.01
CA GLN A 376 -24.78 -34.41 -12.71
C GLN A 376 -24.38 -33.51 -11.52
N ARG A 377 -24.87 -32.26 -11.52
CA ARG A 377 -24.54 -31.28 -10.48
C ARG A 377 -25.64 -30.25 -10.26
N PHE A 378 -25.68 -29.69 -9.06
CA PHE A 378 -26.46 -28.48 -8.78
C PHE A 378 -25.81 -27.26 -9.46
N LEU A 379 -26.65 -26.35 -9.95
CA LEU A 379 -26.23 -25.16 -10.68
C LEU A 379 -26.26 -23.96 -9.74
N ALA A 380 -25.12 -23.28 -9.61
CA ALA A 380 -25.10 -21.94 -9.07
C ALA A 380 -25.77 -20.97 -10.05
N ASP A 381 -26.32 -19.86 -9.54
CA ASP A 381 -27.07 -18.85 -10.30
C ASP A 381 -26.37 -18.38 -11.59
N ARG A 382 -25.04 -18.19 -11.52
CA ARG A 382 -24.20 -17.82 -12.68
C ARG A 382 -24.17 -18.85 -13.82
N PHE A 383 -24.52 -20.11 -13.55
CA PHE A 383 -24.60 -21.20 -14.52
C PHE A 383 -26.03 -21.48 -14.97
N VAL A 384 -26.99 -20.63 -14.58
CA VAL A 384 -28.38 -20.69 -14.99
C VAL A 384 -28.69 -19.42 -15.79
N GLU A 385 -29.24 -19.61 -16.98
CA GLU A 385 -29.93 -18.58 -17.76
C GLU A 385 -31.38 -19.00 -17.95
N GLY A 386 -32.29 -18.06 -18.19
CA GLY A 386 -33.67 -18.37 -18.52
C GLY A 386 -34.50 -17.12 -18.74
N ILE A 387 -35.80 -17.31 -18.94
CA ILE A 387 -36.75 -16.23 -19.15
C ILE A 387 -37.12 -15.59 -17.79
N CYS A 388 -36.94 -14.28 -17.68
CA CYS A 388 -37.31 -13.51 -16.48
C CYS A 388 -38.81 -13.63 -16.20
N PRO A 389 -39.23 -14.04 -15.00
CA PRO A 389 -40.66 -14.20 -14.67
C PRO A 389 -41.42 -12.87 -14.66
N PHE A 390 -40.72 -11.74 -14.50
CA PHE A 390 -41.31 -10.41 -14.34
C PHE A 390 -41.42 -9.58 -15.62
N CYS A 391 -40.43 -9.67 -16.52
CA CYS A 391 -40.38 -8.85 -17.74
C CYS A 391 -40.20 -9.66 -19.03
N ASN A 392 -40.22 -11.00 -18.94
CA ASN A 392 -40.04 -11.94 -20.04
C ASN A 392 -38.75 -11.73 -20.85
N TYR A 393 -37.69 -11.18 -20.24
CA TYR A 393 -36.36 -11.12 -20.84
C TYR A 393 -35.78 -12.54 -20.97
N PRO A 394 -35.41 -13.02 -22.17
CA PRO A 394 -35.08 -14.43 -22.38
C PRO A 394 -33.73 -14.89 -21.82
N GLU A 395 -32.83 -13.96 -21.51
CA GLU A 395 -31.46 -14.24 -21.06
C GLU A 395 -31.20 -13.73 -19.64
N ALA A 396 -32.21 -13.82 -18.77
CA ALA A 396 -32.03 -13.46 -17.36
C ALA A 396 -31.13 -14.49 -16.65
N ARG A 397 -30.29 -14.00 -15.75
CA ARG A 397 -29.39 -14.84 -14.95
C ARG A 397 -30.13 -15.34 -13.70
N GLY A 398 -29.62 -16.40 -13.08
CA GLY A 398 -30.24 -16.99 -11.89
C GLY A 398 -30.32 -16.06 -10.66
N ASP A 399 -29.51 -15.01 -10.61
CA ASP A 399 -29.41 -14.05 -9.51
C ASP A 399 -30.11 -12.72 -9.80
N GLN A 400 -30.12 -12.31 -11.07
CA GLN A 400 -30.59 -11.00 -11.49
C GLN A 400 -31.00 -10.98 -12.96
N CYS A 401 -32.10 -10.27 -13.27
CA CYS A 401 -32.43 -9.93 -14.65
C CYS A 401 -31.77 -8.62 -15.06
N ASP A 402 -30.86 -8.66 -16.03
CA ASP A 402 -30.12 -7.47 -16.49
C ASP A 402 -31.01 -6.44 -17.22
N LYS A 403 -32.19 -6.84 -17.72
CA LYS A 403 -33.13 -5.92 -18.41
C LYS A 403 -33.97 -5.08 -17.44
N CYS A 404 -34.53 -5.70 -16.40
CA CYS A 404 -35.40 -5.00 -15.45
C CYS A 404 -34.75 -4.72 -14.09
N GLY A 405 -33.51 -5.19 -13.88
CA GLY A 405 -32.71 -4.96 -12.68
C GLY A 405 -33.14 -5.76 -11.44
N ARG A 406 -34.26 -6.50 -11.49
CA ARG A 406 -34.78 -7.27 -10.34
C ARG A 406 -33.84 -8.43 -9.98
N LEU A 407 -33.59 -8.57 -8.68
CA LEU A 407 -33.00 -9.76 -8.09
C LEU A 407 -34.07 -10.86 -8.04
N ILE A 408 -33.68 -12.07 -8.43
CA ILE A 408 -34.56 -13.24 -8.53
C ILE A 408 -33.80 -14.45 -8.00
N ASN A 409 -34.54 -15.49 -7.58
CA ASN A 409 -33.91 -16.79 -7.31
C ASN A 409 -33.91 -17.63 -8.57
N ALA A 410 -32.87 -18.45 -8.79
CA ALA A 410 -32.73 -19.21 -10.02
C ALA A 410 -33.91 -20.17 -10.29
N VAL A 411 -34.54 -20.69 -9.23
CA VAL A 411 -35.74 -21.54 -9.31
C VAL A 411 -36.99 -20.82 -9.83
N GLU A 412 -37.00 -19.48 -9.82
CA GLU A 412 -38.11 -18.65 -10.32
C GLU A 412 -38.01 -18.38 -11.82
N LEU A 413 -36.87 -18.70 -12.46
CA LEU A 413 -36.70 -18.53 -13.90
C LEU A 413 -37.66 -19.44 -14.67
N LYS A 414 -38.32 -18.89 -15.68
CA LYS A 414 -39.09 -19.67 -16.65
C LYS A 414 -38.11 -20.25 -17.68
N GLU A 415 -38.32 -21.50 -18.07
CA GLU A 415 -37.45 -22.21 -19.02
C GLU A 415 -35.96 -22.08 -18.64
N PRO A 416 -35.56 -22.47 -17.42
CA PRO A 416 -34.16 -22.38 -17.03
C PRO A 416 -33.31 -23.28 -17.94
N GLN A 417 -32.08 -22.85 -18.19
CA GLN A 417 -31.14 -23.54 -19.05
C GLN A 417 -29.76 -23.52 -18.39
N CYS A 418 -29.09 -24.67 -18.42
CA CYS A 418 -27.71 -24.75 -17.96
C CYS A 418 -26.77 -24.05 -18.95
N LYS A 419 -25.98 -23.07 -18.51
CA LYS A 419 -24.98 -22.41 -19.37
C LYS A 419 -23.96 -23.37 -19.99
N VAL A 420 -23.69 -24.50 -19.34
CA VAL A 420 -22.62 -25.41 -19.72
C VAL A 420 -23.04 -26.35 -20.84
N CYS A 421 -24.14 -27.08 -20.67
CA CYS A 421 -24.59 -28.10 -21.63
C CYS A 421 -25.85 -27.69 -22.40
N LYS A 422 -26.42 -26.52 -22.10
CA LYS A 422 -27.66 -25.99 -22.71
C LYS A 422 -28.90 -26.86 -22.49
N GLN A 423 -28.85 -27.84 -21.58
CA GLN A 423 -30.01 -28.63 -21.17
C GLN A 423 -30.82 -27.93 -20.08
N THR A 424 -32.11 -28.24 -20.00
CA THR A 424 -33.03 -27.73 -18.96
C THR A 424 -32.73 -28.42 -17.63
N PRO A 425 -32.37 -27.68 -16.57
CA PRO A 425 -32.21 -28.22 -15.24
C PRO A 425 -33.56 -28.46 -14.55
N VAL A 426 -33.59 -29.39 -13.61
CA VAL A 426 -34.77 -29.73 -12.82
C VAL A 426 -34.63 -29.21 -11.39
N ILE A 427 -35.72 -28.75 -10.79
CA ILE A 427 -35.72 -28.37 -9.38
C ILE A 427 -35.60 -29.66 -8.54
N ARG A 428 -34.62 -29.68 -7.64
CA ARG A 428 -34.40 -30.76 -6.67
C ARG A 428 -34.23 -30.15 -5.29
N THR A 429 -34.89 -30.75 -4.31
CA THR A 429 -34.71 -30.42 -2.90
C THR A 429 -33.42 -31.05 -2.40
N SER A 430 -32.57 -30.25 -1.77
CA SER A 430 -31.25 -30.65 -1.26
C SER A 430 -31.19 -30.31 0.24
N LYS A 431 -30.92 -31.30 1.08
CA LYS A 431 -30.79 -31.12 2.54
C LYS A 431 -29.46 -30.41 2.84
N HIS A 432 -29.47 -29.40 3.71
CA HIS A 432 -28.29 -28.62 4.08
C HIS A 432 -28.21 -28.38 5.59
N LEU A 433 -26.99 -28.32 6.11
CA LEU A 433 -26.71 -27.89 7.48
C LEU A 433 -26.39 -26.40 7.53
N PHE A 434 -26.87 -25.75 8.58
CA PHE A 434 -26.68 -24.33 8.86
C PHE A 434 -26.13 -24.14 10.26
N LEU A 435 -25.14 -23.25 10.39
CA LEU A 435 -24.71 -22.76 11.69
C LEU A 435 -25.73 -21.75 12.19
N ASN A 436 -26.35 -22.03 13.34
CA ASN A 436 -27.35 -21.19 13.98
C ASN A 436 -26.69 -20.01 14.72
N LEU A 437 -26.20 -19.04 13.95
CA LEU A 437 -25.63 -17.80 14.48
C LEU A 437 -26.53 -17.06 15.48
N PRO A 438 -27.87 -16.97 15.30
CA PRO A 438 -28.73 -16.33 16.30
C PRO A 438 -28.58 -16.89 17.72
N LYS A 439 -28.43 -18.22 17.88
CA LYS A 439 -28.22 -18.84 19.20
C LYS A 439 -26.88 -18.47 19.84
N LEU A 440 -25.90 -18.04 19.05
CA LEU A 440 -24.55 -17.69 19.49
C LEU A 440 -24.33 -16.18 19.63
N GLU A 441 -25.30 -15.37 19.22
CA GLU A 441 -25.19 -13.91 19.13
C GLU A 441 -24.82 -13.27 20.48
N THR A 442 -25.49 -13.65 21.56
CA THR A 442 -25.19 -13.11 22.90
C THR A 442 -23.77 -13.43 23.38
N GLN A 443 -23.26 -14.65 23.12
CA GLN A 443 -21.89 -15.01 23.49
C GLN A 443 -20.87 -14.26 22.63
N LEU A 444 -21.19 -14.05 21.36
CA LEU A 444 -20.36 -13.28 20.44
C LEU A 444 -20.27 -11.81 20.89
N GLU A 445 -21.39 -11.18 21.24
CA GLU A 445 -21.43 -9.79 21.72
C GLU A 445 -20.57 -9.61 22.97
N GLN A 446 -20.72 -10.50 23.96
CA GLN A 446 -19.90 -10.48 25.18
C GLN A 446 -18.40 -10.56 24.88
N TRP A 447 -18.00 -11.42 23.94
CA TRP A 447 -16.61 -11.51 23.51
C TRP A 447 -16.16 -10.27 22.74
N LEU A 448 -16.99 -9.73 21.84
CA LEU A 448 -16.69 -8.55 21.04
C LEU A 448 -16.52 -7.29 21.90
N ASP A 449 -17.33 -7.11 22.93
CA ASP A 449 -17.19 -5.98 23.85
C ASP A 449 -15.84 -6.00 24.56
N LYS A 450 -15.40 -7.20 24.99
CA LYS A 450 -14.07 -7.39 25.56
C LYS A 450 -12.97 -7.16 24.52
N SER A 451 -13.04 -7.84 23.38
CA SER A 451 -11.99 -7.83 22.35
C SER A 451 -11.85 -6.48 21.66
N THR A 452 -12.94 -5.75 21.40
CA THR A 452 -12.87 -4.43 20.74
C THR A 452 -12.60 -3.29 21.73
N GLY A 453 -12.86 -3.50 23.02
CA GLY A 453 -12.56 -2.57 24.10
C GLY A 453 -11.07 -2.57 24.49
N THR A 454 -10.44 -3.75 24.52
CA THR A 454 -9.01 -3.89 24.84
C THR A 454 -8.11 -4.09 23.62
N GLY A 455 -8.67 -4.59 22.52
CA GLY A 455 -7.95 -4.84 21.27
C GLY A 455 -8.02 -3.65 20.31
N ASP A 456 -6.86 -3.23 19.83
CA ASP A 456 -6.66 -2.22 18.80
C ASP A 456 -7.17 -2.67 17.40
N TRP A 457 -8.44 -3.06 17.29
CA TRP A 457 -9.06 -3.35 16.00
C TRP A 457 -9.16 -2.08 15.15
N THR A 458 -9.01 -2.24 13.84
CA THR A 458 -9.18 -1.11 12.91
C THR A 458 -10.63 -0.61 12.91
N ALA A 459 -10.81 0.69 12.68
CA ALA A 459 -12.12 1.34 12.76
C ALA A 459 -13.15 0.74 11.78
N ASN A 460 -12.72 0.44 10.56
CA ASN A 460 -13.52 -0.23 9.54
C ASN A 460 -13.98 -1.64 9.98
N ALA A 461 -13.11 -2.43 10.61
CA ALA A 461 -13.45 -3.75 11.13
C ALA A 461 -14.51 -3.68 12.23
N LYS A 462 -14.37 -2.71 13.16
CA LYS A 462 -15.38 -2.45 14.21
C LYS A 462 -16.73 -2.05 13.59
N GLN A 463 -16.71 -1.16 12.59
CA GLN A 463 -17.93 -0.68 11.93
C GLN A 463 -18.66 -1.79 11.16
N ILE A 464 -17.94 -2.59 10.37
CA ILE A 464 -18.51 -3.71 9.60
C ILE A 464 -19.14 -4.73 10.55
N THR A 465 -18.43 -5.09 11.62
CA THR A 465 -18.91 -6.06 12.62
C THR A 465 -20.19 -5.56 13.32
N ARG A 466 -20.22 -4.29 13.75
CA ARG A 466 -21.41 -3.68 14.36
C ARG A 466 -22.60 -3.63 13.40
N SER A 467 -22.36 -3.39 12.11
CA SER A 467 -23.45 -3.43 11.12
C SER A 467 -24.07 -4.81 11.02
N TRP A 468 -23.26 -5.87 11.03
CA TRP A 468 -23.74 -7.25 10.97
C TRP A 468 -24.56 -7.64 12.20
N LEU A 469 -24.16 -7.21 13.40
CA LEU A 469 -24.92 -7.44 14.63
C LEU A 469 -26.24 -6.67 14.63
N ARG A 470 -26.20 -5.37 14.28
CA ARG A 470 -27.40 -4.52 14.23
C ARG A 470 -28.47 -5.08 13.31
N ASP A 471 -28.08 -5.67 12.18
CA ASP A 471 -29.02 -6.24 11.20
C ASP A 471 -29.59 -7.60 11.64
N GLY A 472 -29.10 -8.17 12.75
CA GLY A 472 -29.46 -9.46 13.32
C GLY A 472 -28.77 -10.63 12.61
N LEU A 473 -28.15 -11.54 13.36
CA LEU A 473 -27.49 -12.69 12.77
C LEU A 473 -28.52 -13.70 12.27
N LYS A 474 -28.24 -14.30 11.10
CA LYS A 474 -29.11 -15.32 10.48
C LYS A 474 -28.38 -16.65 10.40
N PRO A 475 -29.10 -17.79 10.43
CA PRO A 475 -28.48 -19.09 10.17
C PRO A 475 -27.72 -19.08 8.83
N ARG A 476 -26.49 -19.60 8.81
CA ARG A 476 -25.65 -19.62 7.62
C ARG A 476 -25.38 -21.05 7.17
N CYS A 477 -25.67 -21.34 5.91
CA CYS A 477 -25.45 -22.66 5.33
C CYS A 477 -23.95 -23.01 5.29
N ILE A 478 -23.56 -24.08 5.98
CA ILE A 478 -22.17 -24.55 6.09
C ILE A 478 -21.86 -25.76 5.20
N THR A 479 -22.78 -26.19 4.33
CA THR A 479 -22.59 -27.34 3.44
C THR A 479 -22.81 -26.96 1.98
N ARG A 480 -22.13 -27.64 1.06
CA ARG A 480 -22.28 -27.46 -0.39
C ARG A 480 -22.25 -28.79 -1.13
N ASP A 481 -23.01 -28.85 -2.21
CA ASP A 481 -23.00 -29.95 -3.18
C ASP A 481 -21.80 -29.82 -4.14
N LEU A 482 -20.60 -29.97 -3.60
CA LEU A 482 -19.35 -29.96 -4.35
C LEU A 482 -18.57 -31.24 -4.04
N ARG A 483 -17.64 -31.61 -4.93
CA ARG A 483 -16.74 -32.73 -4.69
C ARG A 483 -15.43 -32.26 -4.06
N TRP A 484 -14.98 -31.05 -4.39
CA TRP A 484 -13.74 -30.48 -3.89
C TRP A 484 -13.94 -29.62 -2.63
N GLY A 485 -13.81 -30.25 -1.47
CA GLY A 485 -13.95 -29.63 -0.16
C GLY A 485 -13.74 -30.64 0.98
N THR A 486 -13.72 -30.16 2.21
CA THR A 486 -13.67 -31.04 3.39
C THR A 486 -14.97 -31.83 3.52
N PRO A 487 -14.95 -33.18 3.59
CA PRO A 487 -16.17 -33.98 3.64
C PRO A 487 -16.93 -33.80 4.96
N VAL A 488 -18.26 -33.77 4.88
CA VAL A 488 -19.13 -33.67 6.07
C VAL A 488 -19.24 -35.06 6.71
N PRO A 489 -18.92 -35.22 8.01
CA PRO A 489 -18.85 -36.53 8.66
C PRO A 489 -20.24 -37.02 9.10
N HIS A 490 -21.30 -36.80 8.31
CA HIS A 490 -22.67 -37.16 8.69
C HIS A 490 -23.31 -38.06 7.62
N PRO A 491 -24.01 -39.17 8.00
CA PRO A 491 -24.57 -40.13 7.05
C PRO A 491 -25.47 -39.52 5.96
N ASP A 492 -26.28 -38.52 6.33
CA ASP A 492 -27.18 -37.81 5.41
C ASP A 492 -26.45 -36.87 4.41
N PHE A 493 -25.16 -36.61 4.62
CA PHE A 493 -24.38 -35.60 3.89
C PHE A 493 -23.13 -36.19 3.22
N LYS A 494 -23.09 -37.50 2.97
CA LYS A 494 -21.93 -38.22 2.40
C LYS A 494 -21.41 -37.66 1.07
N GLU A 495 -22.30 -37.11 0.24
CA GLU A 495 -21.94 -36.54 -1.07
C GLU A 495 -21.72 -35.01 -1.02
N LYS A 496 -21.62 -34.44 0.19
CA LYS A 496 -21.47 -33.00 0.41
C LYS A 496 -20.17 -32.70 1.13
N VAL A 497 -19.71 -31.47 0.93
CA VAL A 497 -18.54 -30.92 1.60
C VAL A 497 -18.94 -29.70 2.43
N PHE A 498 -18.09 -29.33 3.38
CA PHE A 498 -18.23 -28.06 4.06
C PHE A 498 -18.08 -26.89 3.08
N TYR A 499 -18.85 -25.84 3.34
CA TYR A 499 -18.72 -24.60 2.61
C TYR A 499 -17.41 -23.93 2.98
N VAL A 500 -16.63 -23.50 1.99
CA VAL A 500 -15.29 -22.91 2.18
C VAL A 500 -15.27 -21.76 3.21
N TRP A 501 -16.34 -20.95 3.30
CA TRP A 501 -16.38 -19.85 4.27
C TRP A 501 -16.65 -20.28 5.71
N PHE A 502 -16.99 -21.55 5.95
CA PHE A 502 -17.03 -22.15 7.28
C PHE A 502 -15.64 -22.69 7.67
N ASP A 503 -14.96 -23.44 6.79
CA ASP A 503 -13.73 -24.15 7.15
C ASP A 503 -12.42 -23.47 6.71
N ALA A 504 -12.44 -22.46 5.83
CA ALA A 504 -11.23 -21.72 5.47
C ALA A 504 -10.55 -21.04 6.67
N PRO A 505 -11.27 -20.39 7.61
CA PRO A 505 -10.64 -19.88 8.84
C PRO A 505 -10.10 -21.00 9.76
N ILE A 506 -10.68 -22.21 9.71
CA ILE A 506 -10.13 -23.40 10.40
C ILE A 506 -8.78 -23.79 9.79
N GLY A 507 -8.52 -23.37 8.54
CA GLY A 507 -7.22 -23.44 7.88
C GLY A 507 -6.07 -22.89 8.72
N TYR A 508 -6.26 -21.83 9.52
CA TYR A 508 -5.18 -21.34 10.38
C TYR A 508 -4.75 -22.36 11.45
N LEU A 509 -5.71 -23.09 12.02
CA LEU A 509 -5.47 -24.14 13.02
C LEU A 509 -4.77 -25.31 12.35
N SER A 510 -5.28 -25.78 11.23
CA SER A 510 -4.72 -26.94 10.52
C SER A 510 -3.34 -26.68 9.93
N ILE A 511 -3.08 -25.47 9.44
CA ILE A 511 -1.74 -25.04 9.02
C ILE A 511 -0.78 -25.08 10.22
N THR A 512 -1.20 -24.62 11.38
CA THR A 512 -0.39 -24.68 12.60
C THR A 512 -0.19 -26.12 13.10
N ALA A 513 -1.20 -26.98 12.94
CA ALA A 513 -1.13 -28.40 13.27
C ALA A 513 -0.18 -29.17 12.36
N ASN A 514 -0.09 -28.79 11.08
CA ASN A 514 0.92 -29.34 10.16
C ASN A 514 2.33 -28.81 10.44
N TYR A 515 2.46 -27.67 11.12
CA TYR A 515 3.74 -27.13 11.57
C TYR A 515 4.23 -27.77 12.87
N THR A 516 3.33 -28.09 13.81
CA THR A 516 3.67 -28.71 15.09
C THR A 516 2.49 -29.47 15.69
N ASP A 517 2.75 -30.65 16.27
CA ASP A 517 1.75 -31.43 16.99
C ASP A 517 1.21 -30.71 18.23
N GLN A 518 1.96 -29.73 18.76
CA GLN A 518 1.57 -28.92 19.92
C GLN A 518 0.80 -27.64 19.55
N TRP A 519 0.12 -27.62 18.40
CA TRP A 519 -0.58 -26.44 17.88
C TRP A 519 -1.67 -25.90 18.82
N GLU A 520 -2.26 -26.76 19.65
CA GLU A 520 -3.25 -26.37 20.66
C GLU A 520 -2.68 -25.41 21.70
N LYS A 521 -1.36 -25.43 21.96
CA LYS A 521 -0.73 -24.44 22.85
C LYS A 521 -0.89 -23.01 22.32
N TRP A 522 -1.00 -22.83 21.01
CA TRP A 522 -1.26 -21.55 20.36
C TRP A 522 -2.77 -21.26 20.24
N TRP A 523 -3.54 -22.25 19.78
CA TRP A 523 -4.93 -22.06 19.39
C TRP A 523 -5.97 -22.39 20.45
N LYS A 524 -5.59 -22.99 21.59
CA LYS A 524 -6.47 -23.31 22.73
C LYS A 524 -5.90 -22.76 24.05
N ASN A 525 -5.33 -21.56 23.99
CA ASN A 525 -4.63 -20.93 25.11
C ASN A 525 -4.83 -19.39 25.13
N PRO A 526 -6.09 -18.92 25.24
CA PRO A 526 -6.42 -17.49 25.16
C PRO A 526 -5.83 -16.64 26.29
N LEU A 527 -5.30 -17.26 27.35
CA LEU A 527 -4.70 -16.55 28.49
C LEU A 527 -3.22 -16.18 28.25
N GLN A 528 -2.50 -16.96 27.44
CA GLN A 528 -1.08 -16.70 27.17
C GLN A 528 -0.81 -16.17 25.75
N VAL A 529 -1.78 -16.26 24.85
CA VAL A 529 -1.63 -15.95 23.43
C VAL A 529 -2.49 -14.77 23.03
N GLU A 530 -1.88 -13.80 22.35
CA GLU A 530 -2.57 -12.71 21.67
C GLU A 530 -2.59 -12.99 20.16
N LEU A 531 -3.79 -13.07 19.57
CA LEU A 531 -4.00 -13.33 18.15
C LEU A 531 -4.24 -12.03 17.38
N TYR A 532 -3.39 -11.81 16.37
CA TYR A 532 -3.52 -10.75 15.37
C TYR A 532 -3.89 -11.35 14.01
N ASN A 533 -4.98 -10.89 13.40
CA ASN A 533 -5.39 -11.31 12.06
C ASN A 533 -5.33 -10.12 11.09
N PHE A 534 -4.55 -10.25 10.02
CA PHE A 534 -4.41 -9.25 8.98
C PHE A 534 -5.20 -9.64 7.73
N MET A 535 -6.05 -8.74 7.24
CA MET A 535 -6.91 -9.00 6.08
C MET A 535 -7.38 -7.73 5.38
N ALA A 536 -7.97 -7.89 4.19
CA ALA A 536 -8.81 -6.86 3.59
C ALA A 536 -10.21 -6.82 4.23
N LYS A 537 -10.90 -5.67 4.15
CA LYS A 537 -12.22 -5.45 4.76
C LYS A 537 -13.30 -6.49 4.44
N ASP A 538 -13.23 -7.14 3.28
CA ASP A 538 -14.22 -8.16 2.86
C ASP A 538 -14.22 -9.40 3.74
N ASN A 539 -13.07 -9.71 4.34
CA ASN A 539 -12.92 -10.90 5.17
C ASN A 539 -13.37 -10.69 6.62
N VAL A 540 -13.66 -9.44 7.01
CA VAL A 540 -14.01 -9.07 8.39
C VAL A 540 -15.17 -9.92 8.94
N PRO A 541 -16.33 -10.06 8.27
CA PRO A 541 -17.45 -10.81 8.85
C PRO A 541 -17.12 -12.27 9.17
N PHE A 542 -16.22 -12.89 8.39
CA PHE A 542 -15.83 -14.28 8.64
C PHE A 542 -14.94 -14.42 9.88
N HIS A 543 -14.16 -13.39 10.21
CA HIS A 543 -13.20 -13.41 11.32
C HIS A 543 -13.71 -12.71 12.58
N SER A 544 -14.75 -11.86 12.46
CA SER A 544 -15.39 -11.21 13.61
C SER A 544 -16.72 -11.83 14.01
N VAL A 545 -17.37 -12.62 13.13
CA VAL A 545 -18.66 -13.25 13.41
C VAL A 545 -18.60 -14.76 13.22
N VAL A 546 -18.43 -15.25 11.97
CA VAL A 546 -18.64 -16.67 11.64
C VAL A 546 -17.67 -17.59 12.38
N PHE A 547 -16.37 -17.29 12.30
CA PHE A 547 -15.34 -18.10 12.93
C PHE A 547 -15.36 -18.00 14.47
N PRO A 548 -15.44 -16.80 15.09
CA PRO A 548 -15.63 -16.71 16.54
C PRO A 548 -16.88 -17.44 17.04
N CYS A 549 -18.03 -17.34 16.36
CA CYS A 549 -19.22 -18.13 16.70
C CYS A 549 -18.95 -19.64 16.65
N SER A 550 -18.24 -20.11 15.60
CA SER A 550 -17.90 -21.53 15.46
C SER A 550 -17.01 -22.02 16.60
N LEU A 551 -16.02 -21.22 17.00
CA LEU A 551 -15.09 -21.55 18.09
C LEU A 551 -15.73 -21.45 19.48
N LEU A 552 -16.54 -20.40 19.73
CA LEU A 552 -17.32 -20.23 20.96
C LEU A 552 -18.33 -21.36 21.13
N GLY A 553 -19.08 -21.69 20.08
CA GLY A 553 -20.05 -22.78 20.08
C GLY A 553 -19.41 -24.17 20.25
N ALA A 554 -18.15 -24.34 19.85
CA ALA A 554 -17.40 -25.57 20.09
C ALA A 554 -16.97 -25.77 21.56
N GLN A 555 -16.95 -24.69 22.36
CA GLN A 555 -16.67 -24.69 23.80
C GLN A 555 -15.37 -25.44 24.18
N ASP A 556 -14.29 -25.21 23.42
CA ASP A 556 -13.02 -25.95 23.58
C ASP A 556 -11.83 -25.04 23.91
N ASN A 557 -12.09 -23.96 24.66
CA ASN A 557 -11.09 -22.99 25.12
C ASN A 557 -10.22 -22.39 24.00
N TYR A 558 -10.81 -22.13 22.83
CA TYR A 558 -10.08 -21.59 21.69
C TYR A 558 -9.56 -20.16 21.93
N THR A 559 -8.38 -19.88 21.39
CA THR A 559 -7.83 -18.53 21.23
C THR A 559 -8.60 -17.80 20.14
N LEU A 560 -9.31 -16.75 20.52
CA LEU A 560 -10.06 -15.87 19.62
C LEU A 560 -9.23 -14.63 19.26
N VAL A 561 -9.58 -13.94 18.17
CA VAL A 561 -8.83 -12.77 17.71
C VAL A 561 -8.84 -11.65 18.74
N ASN A 562 -7.66 -11.17 19.12
CA ASN A 562 -7.48 -10.01 20.00
C ASN A 562 -7.42 -8.73 19.18
N HIS A 563 -6.76 -8.75 18.01
CA HIS A 563 -6.57 -7.59 17.15
C HIS A 563 -6.91 -7.94 15.70
N LEU A 564 -8.06 -7.45 15.22
CA LEU A 564 -8.47 -7.59 13.83
C LEU A 564 -7.98 -6.37 13.02
N VAL A 565 -6.99 -6.58 12.17
CA VAL A 565 -6.34 -5.54 11.36
C VAL A 565 -6.84 -5.62 9.93
N ALA A 566 -7.87 -4.82 9.61
CA ALA A 566 -8.46 -4.77 8.29
C ALA A 566 -8.02 -3.52 7.50
N THR A 567 -7.51 -3.69 6.29
CA THR A 567 -7.20 -2.58 5.38
C THR A 567 -8.36 -2.28 4.43
N GLU A 568 -8.39 -1.04 3.95
CA GLU A 568 -9.14 -0.64 2.76
C GLU A 568 -8.47 -1.18 1.48
N TYR A 569 -9.00 -0.87 0.29
CA TYR A 569 -8.44 -1.38 -0.95
C TYR A 569 -7.28 -0.54 -1.47
N LEU A 570 -6.34 -1.22 -2.13
CA LEU A 570 -5.40 -0.57 -3.04
C LEU A 570 -5.96 -0.69 -4.47
N ASN A 571 -6.24 0.46 -5.08
CA ASN A 571 -6.56 0.62 -6.48
C ASN A 571 -5.27 0.71 -7.32
N TYR A 572 -5.39 0.56 -8.64
CA TYR A 572 -4.28 0.66 -9.58
C TYR A 572 -4.52 1.83 -10.53
N GLU A 573 -3.70 2.88 -10.41
CA GLU A 573 -3.90 4.18 -11.05
C GLU A 573 -5.34 4.69 -10.79
N ASP A 574 -6.10 4.98 -11.84
CA ASP A 574 -7.48 5.46 -11.77
C ASP A 574 -8.53 4.32 -11.80
N THR A 575 -8.11 3.06 -11.67
CA THR A 575 -8.97 1.89 -11.82
C THR A 575 -8.67 0.76 -10.83
N LYS A 576 -9.37 -0.36 -10.97
CA LYS A 576 -9.16 -1.57 -10.16
C LYS A 576 -8.27 -2.57 -10.90
N PHE A 577 -7.51 -3.36 -10.14
CA PHE A 577 -6.79 -4.51 -10.67
C PHE A 577 -7.75 -5.43 -11.45
N SER A 578 -7.34 -5.88 -12.63
CA SER A 578 -8.16 -6.75 -13.48
C SER A 578 -7.30 -7.68 -14.31
N LYS A 579 -7.29 -8.96 -13.95
CA LYS A 579 -6.55 -9.98 -14.70
C LYS A 579 -7.10 -10.18 -16.10
N SER A 580 -8.43 -10.19 -16.27
CA SER A 580 -9.07 -10.37 -17.57
C SER A 580 -8.79 -9.24 -18.56
N ARG A 581 -8.58 -8.01 -18.07
CA ARG A 581 -8.21 -6.85 -18.89
C ARG A 581 -6.70 -6.60 -18.94
N GLY A 582 -5.88 -7.39 -18.25
CA GLY A 582 -4.44 -7.17 -18.15
C GLY A 582 -4.06 -5.85 -17.46
N VAL A 583 -4.88 -5.38 -16.52
CA VAL A 583 -4.68 -4.09 -15.82
C VAL A 583 -4.16 -4.34 -14.41
N GLY A 584 -3.00 -3.76 -14.11
CA GLY A 584 -2.36 -3.83 -12.80
C GLY A 584 -1.10 -4.71 -12.79
N VAL A 585 -0.28 -4.50 -11.77
CA VAL A 585 0.90 -5.34 -11.51
C VAL A 585 0.51 -6.54 -10.65
N PHE A 586 0.82 -7.73 -11.12
CA PHE A 586 0.65 -8.98 -10.39
C PHE A 586 1.98 -9.41 -9.75
N GLY A 587 1.92 -10.20 -8.68
CA GLY A 587 3.09 -10.53 -7.88
C GLY A 587 4.17 -11.30 -8.65
N ASP A 588 3.78 -12.09 -9.65
CA ASP A 588 4.68 -12.78 -10.56
C ASP A 588 5.36 -11.84 -11.56
N MET A 589 4.72 -10.73 -11.93
CA MET A 589 5.26 -9.73 -12.86
C MET A 589 6.21 -8.75 -12.16
N ALA A 590 6.04 -8.51 -10.87
CA ALA A 590 6.81 -7.52 -10.12
C ALA A 590 8.33 -7.77 -10.20
N LYS A 591 8.75 -9.04 -10.16
CA LYS A 591 10.16 -9.45 -10.29
C LYS A 591 10.78 -9.13 -11.64
N ASP A 592 9.97 -9.15 -12.71
CA ASP A 592 10.45 -8.98 -14.08
C ASP A 592 10.59 -7.50 -14.48
N THR A 593 10.19 -6.57 -13.59
CA THR A 593 10.33 -5.12 -13.80
C THR A 593 11.76 -4.61 -13.62
N GLY A 594 12.65 -5.40 -13.03
CA GLY A 594 14.00 -4.98 -12.62
C GLY A 594 14.03 -4.07 -11.38
N ILE A 595 12.87 -3.75 -10.79
CA ILE A 595 12.79 -2.99 -9.53
C ILE A 595 12.96 -3.96 -8.34
N PRO A 596 13.93 -3.73 -7.43
CA PRO A 596 14.14 -4.59 -6.27
C PRO A 596 12.90 -4.69 -5.37
N SER A 597 12.70 -5.85 -4.73
CA SER A 597 11.51 -6.09 -3.91
C SER A 597 11.37 -5.12 -2.73
N ASP A 598 12.47 -4.65 -2.15
CA ASP A 598 12.44 -3.64 -1.07
C ASP A 598 11.85 -2.30 -1.52
N VAL A 599 12.03 -1.89 -2.78
CA VAL A 599 11.43 -0.67 -3.32
C VAL A 599 9.91 -0.84 -3.44
N TRP A 600 9.45 -2.01 -3.87
CA TRP A 600 8.02 -2.34 -3.87
C TRP A 600 7.45 -2.34 -2.45
N ARG A 601 8.13 -2.98 -1.50
CA ARG A 601 7.72 -3.00 -0.09
C ARG A 601 7.60 -1.59 0.47
N PHE A 602 8.63 -0.76 0.29
CA PHE A 602 8.63 0.64 0.73
C PHE A 602 7.43 1.39 0.19
N TYR A 603 7.24 1.40 -1.13
CA TYR A 603 6.17 2.20 -1.74
C TYR A 603 4.78 1.72 -1.30
N LEU A 604 4.54 0.40 -1.33
CA LEU A 604 3.24 -0.16 -0.91
C LEU A 604 2.93 0.13 0.56
N LEU A 605 3.94 0.13 1.44
CA LEU A 605 3.78 0.46 2.85
C LEU A 605 3.61 1.98 3.07
N TYR A 606 4.26 2.80 2.25
CA TYR A 606 4.10 4.26 2.24
C TYR A 606 2.67 4.67 1.85
N VAL A 607 2.06 3.96 0.90
CA VAL A 607 0.65 4.17 0.48
C VAL A 607 -0.31 3.11 1.05
N ARG A 608 0.01 2.50 2.19
CA ARG A 608 -0.83 1.45 2.80
C ARG A 608 -2.26 1.99 3.06
N PRO A 609 -3.32 1.31 2.58
CA PRO A 609 -4.70 1.79 2.70
C PRO A 609 -5.28 1.52 4.10
N GLU A 610 -4.95 2.36 5.08
CA GLU A 610 -5.40 2.16 6.48
C GLU A 610 -6.77 2.78 6.77
N GLY A 611 -6.95 4.07 6.47
CA GLY A 611 -8.19 4.80 6.78
C GLY A 611 -9.14 4.96 5.59
N GLN A 612 -8.62 4.88 4.37
CA GLN A 612 -9.35 5.01 3.12
C GLN A 612 -8.65 4.23 2.01
N ASP A 613 -9.36 3.99 0.92
CA ASP A 613 -8.76 3.41 -0.29
C ASP A 613 -7.56 4.26 -0.75
N SER A 614 -6.50 3.60 -1.20
CA SER A 614 -5.31 4.22 -1.78
C SER A 614 -5.14 3.77 -3.23
N ALA A 615 -4.32 4.45 -4.02
CA ALA A 615 -4.05 4.09 -5.40
C ALA A 615 -2.54 3.93 -5.61
N PHE A 616 -2.15 2.82 -6.24
CA PHE A 616 -0.80 2.67 -6.75
C PHE A 616 -0.63 3.56 -7.97
N SER A 617 0.42 4.39 -8.02
CA SER A 617 0.78 5.15 -9.22
C SER A 617 2.26 5.02 -9.54
N TRP A 618 2.59 4.75 -10.79
CA TRP A 618 3.99 4.68 -11.24
C TRP A 618 4.71 6.02 -11.09
N ALA A 619 4.02 7.12 -11.36
CA ALA A 619 4.59 8.46 -11.27
C ALA A 619 4.92 8.81 -9.81
N ASP A 620 4.03 8.46 -8.88
CA ASP A 620 4.24 8.68 -7.45
C ASP A 620 5.28 7.72 -6.87
N MET A 621 5.30 6.45 -7.30
CA MET A 621 6.36 5.51 -6.93
C MET A 621 7.75 6.02 -7.31
N ALA A 622 7.92 6.49 -8.55
CA ALA A 622 9.18 7.07 -9.00
C ALA A 622 9.54 8.35 -8.23
N LEU A 623 8.55 9.21 -7.94
CA LEU A 623 8.75 10.42 -7.14
C LEU A 623 9.24 10.07 -5.73
N LYS A 624 8.54 9.18 -5.02
CA LYS A 624 8.85 8.79 -3.64
C LYS A 624 10.16 8.01 -3.53
N ASN A 625 10.47 7.17 -4.52
CA ASN A 625 11.80 6.57 -4.61
C ASN A 625 12.89 7.65 -4.67
N ASN A 626 12.76 8.62 -5.57
CA ASN A 626 13.80 9.63 -5.75
C ASN A 626 13.87 10.63 -4.58
N SER A 627 12.73 11.04 -4.03
CA SER A 627 12.70 12.03 -2.96
C SER A 627 13.00 11.44 -1.58
N GLU A 628 12.40 10.29 -1.24
CA GLU A 628 12.49 9.71 0.11
C GLU A 628 13.61 8.68 0.23
N LEU A 629 13.75 7.78 -0.75
CA LEU A 629 14.82 6.78 -0.69
C LEU A 629 16.16 7.38 -1.12
N LEU A 630 16.25 7.97 -2.31
CA LEU A 630 17.53 8.46 -2.82
C LEU A 630 17.99 9.75 -2.13
N ASN A 631 17.19 10.82 -2.20
CA ASN A 631 17.60 12.15 -1.75
C ASN A 631 17.54 12.36 -0.23
N ASN A 632 16.86 11.48 0.51
CA ASN A 632 16.76 11.57 1.97
C ASN A 632 17.48 10.39 2.64
N LEU A 633 16.88 9.19 2.65
CA LEU A 633 17.39 8.03 3.39
C LEU A 633 18.79 7.59 2.93
N GLY A 634 18.94 7.39 1.63
CA GLY A 634 20.20 6.99 1.00
C GLY A 634 21.26 8.07 1.08
N ASN A 635 20.90 9.34 0.84
CA ASN A 635 21.82 10.45 1.03
C ASN A 635 22.39 10.51 2.45
N PHE A 636 21.55 10.31 3.47
CA PHE A 636 22.02 10.33 4.86
C PHE A 636 22.87 9.11 5.21
N ILE A 637 22.42 7.90 4.86
CA ILE A 637 23.15 6.66 5.17
C ILE A 637 24.54 6.67 4.54
N ASN A 638 24.66 7.23 3.34
CA ASN A 638 25.93 7.41 2.62
C ASN A 638 26.99 8.24 3.40
N SER A 639 26.63 8.86 4.53
CA SER A 639 27.55 9.49 5.47
C SER A 639 28.63 8.55 6.01
N TRP A 640 28.44 7.22 5.98
CA TRP A 640 29.48 6.24 6.31
C TRP A 640 30.74 6.43 5.45
N MET A 641 30.61 6.94 4.22
CA MET A 641 31.74 7.25 3.35
C MET A 641 32.69 8.27 3.98
N PHE A 642 32.22 9.16 4.86
CA PHE A 642 33.07 10.09 5.59
C PHE A 642 33.99 9.37 6.58
N VAL A 643 33.53 8.30 7.22
CA VAL A 643 34.37 7.43 8.08
C VAL A 643 35.48 6.79 7.26
N THR A 644 35.14 6.19 6.11
CA THR A 644 36.12 5.55 5.23
C THR A 644 37.13 6.55 4.66
N LYS A 645 36.65 7.70 4.20
CA LYS A 645 37.46 8.70 3.47
C LYS A 645 38.35 9.53 4.38
N PHE A 646 37.89 9.88 5.58
CA PHE A 646 38.57 10.85 6.44
C PHE A 646 39.17 10.24 7.72
N PHE A 647 38.71 9.03 8.11
CA PHE A 647 39.07 8.38 9.36
C PHE A 647 39.49 6.91 9.17
N GLU A 648 39.95 6.53 7.97
CA GLU A 648 40.54 5.20 7.67
C GLU A 648 39.62 4.01 7.97
N GLY A 649 38.30 4.24 7.91
CA GLY A 649 37.30 3.22 8.20
C GLY A 649 37.08 2.97 9.69
N CYS A 650 37.64 3.80 10.58
CA CYS A 650 37.43 3.74 12.01
C CYS A 650 36.51 4.88 12.49
N VAL A 651 35.50 4.55 13.28
CA VAL A 651 34.60 5.54 13.88
C VAL A 651 35.42 6.48 14.78
N PRO A 652 35.36 7.80 14.56
CA PRO A 652 36.15 8.77 15.33
C PRO A 652 35.65 8.93 16.77
N VAL A 653 36.47 9.57 17.61
CA VAL A 653 36.06 10.01 18.96
C VAL A 653 34.93 11.04 18.83
N MET A 654 33.88 10.89 19.65
CA MET A 654 32.72 11.76 19.68
C MET A 654 32.72 12.59 20.96
N ASP A 655 33.03 13.89 20.82
CA ASP A 655 32.90 14.88 21.89
C ASP A 655 31.62 15.69 21.68
N LEU A 656 30.58 15.36 22.46
CA LEU A 656 29.19 15.79 22.23
C LEU A 656 28.95 17.22 22.70
N GLN A 657 28.65 18.10 21.74
CA GLN A 657 28.23 19.49 21.95
C GLN A 657 26.70 19.61 22.05
N GLN A 658 26.21 20.80 22.40
CA GLN A 658 24.78 21.04 22.61
C GLN A 658 23.91 20.67 21.38
N GLU A 659 24.38 20.97 20.17
CA GLU A 659 23.68 20.61 18.94
C GLU A 659 23.59 19.07 18.73
N ASP A 660 24.60 18.32 19.19
CA ASP A 660 24.60 16.86 19.13
C ASP A 660 23.56 16.30 20.09
N LYS A 661 23.57 16.80 21.33
CA LYS A 661 22.62 16.38 22.37
C LYS A 661 21.18 16.66 21.93
N ARG A 662 20.93 17.79 21.25
CA ARG A 662 19.63 18.12 20.65
C ARG A 662 19.24 17.07 19.59
N LEU A 663 20.15 16.72 18.67
CA LEU A 663 19.88 15.68 17.67
C LEU A 663 19.60 14.32 18.33
N LEU A 664 20.40 13.90 19.31
CA LEU A 664 20.21 12.64 20.03
C LEU A 664 18.81 12.56 20.66
N ALA A 665 18.35 13.66 21.27
CA ALA A 665 17.02 13.74 21.85
C ALA A 665 15.89 13.72 20.81
N LEU A 666 16.05 14.40 19.66
CA LEU A 666 15.10 14.31 18.55
C LEU A 666 14.98 12.88 18.00
N VAL A 667 16.13 12.24 17.74
CA VAL A 667 16.17 10.84 17.27
C VAL A 667 15.57 9.89 18.29
N GLY A 668 15.86 10.09 19.59
CA GLY A 668 15.27 9.32 20.67
C GLY A 668 13.75 9.47 20.72
N TRP A 669 13.23 10.68 20.53
CA TRP A 669 11.78 10.93 20.49
C TRP A 669 11.11 10.30 19.27
N GLU A 670 11.66 10.47 18.07
CA GLU A 670 11.18 9.85 16.83
C GLU A 670 11.14 8.32 16.94
N LEU A 671 12.16 7.71 17.57
CA LEU A 671 12.18 6.28 17.88
C LEU A 671 11.02 5.88 18.80
N GLN A 672 10.74 6.65 19.85
CA GLN A 672 9.59 6.39 20.72
C GLN A 672 8.26 6.49 19.98
N GLN A 673 8.08 7.48 19.10
CA GLN A 673 6.87 7.62 18.30
C GLN A 673 6.70 6.44 17.33
N TYR A 674 7.78 6.00 16.68
CA TYR A 674 7.79 4.79 15.86
C TYR A 674 7.29 3.57 16.64
N ILE A 675 7.83 3.33 17.84
CA ILE A 675 7.44 2.19 18.70
C ILE A 675 5.96 2.29 19.10
N GLN A 676 5.50 3.47 19.54
CA GLN A 676 4.11 3.70 19.94
C GLN A 676 3.12 3.43 18.79
N LEU A 677 3.46 3.83 17.58
CA LEU A 677 2.64 3.60 16.38
C LEU A 677 2.65 2.13 15.96
N MET A 678 3.82 1.49 15.96
CA MET A 678 3.96 0.08 15.59
C MET A 678 3.28 -0.86 16.59
N ASP A 679 3.29 -0.53 17.89
CA ASP A 679 2.54 -1.27 18.92
C ASP A 679 1.03 -1.28 18.66
N LYS A 680 0.52 -0.24 17.99
CA LYS A 680 -0.88 -0.09 17.55
C LYS A 680 -1.09 -0.42 16.07
N VAL A 681 -0.11 -1.04 15.41
CA VAL A 681 -0.16 -1.46 14.00
C VAL A 681 -0.44 -0.29 13.02
N LYS A 682 0.02 0.92 13.36
CA LYS A 682 0.00 2.13 12.50
C LYS A 682 1.21 2.16 11.58
N VAL A 683 1.28 1.17 10.69
CA VAL A 683 2.44 0.86 9.85
C VAL A 683 2.80 2.03 8.92
N ARG A 684 1.80 2.66 8.30
CA ARG A 684 2.05 3.77 7.37
C ARG A 684 2.69 4.98 8.06
N ASP A 685 2.16 5.37 9.22
CA ASP A 685 2.63 6.55 9.92
C ASP A 685 3.96 6.30 10.64
N ALA A 686 4.19 5.07 11.14
CA ALA A 686 5.48 4.68 11.70
C ALA A 686 6.64 4.84 10.69
N LEU A 687 6.42 4.53 9.40
CA LEU A 687 7.43 4.73 8.35
C LEU A 687 7.86 6.21 8.22
N LYS A 688 6.96 7.17 8.49
CA LYS A 688 7.28 8.60 8.42
C LYS A 688 8.34 8.99 9.45
N HIS A 689 8.30 8.40 10.65
CA HIS A 689 9.29 8.64 11.71
C HIS A 689 10.69 8.14 11.32
N ILE A 690 10.79 7.01 10.60
CA ILE A 690 12.07 6.56 10.01
C ILE A 690 12.61 7.61 9.03
N LEU A 691 11.74 8.13 8.16
CA LEU A 691 12.13 9.15 7.18
C LEU A 691 12.50 10.49 7.85
N ASN A 692 11.84 10.88 8.94
CA ASN A 692 12.14 12.08 9.72
C ASN A 692 13.52 12.00 10.38
N ILE A 693 13.88 10.85 10.98
CA ILE A 693 15.21 10.64 11.56
C ILE A 693 16.30 10.90 10.51
N SER A 694 16.10 10.40 9.29
CA SER A 694 17.00 10.67 8.17
C SER A 694 17.04 12.16 7.77
N ARG A 695 15.90 12.87 7.78
CA ARG A 695 15.85 14.31 7.49
C ARG A 695 16.63 15.12 8.52
N HIS A 696 16.43 14.84 9.81
CA HIS A 696 17.19 15.46 10.90
C HIS A 696 18.69 15.18 10.76
N GLY A 697 19.05 13.95 10.40
CA GLY A 697 20.44 13.56 10.12
C GLY A 697 21.05 14.33 8.94
N ASN A 698 20.32 14.46 7.82
CA ASN A 698 20.77 15.24 6.66
C ASN A 698 20.97 16.71 7.02
N GLN A 699 20.02 17.33 7.73
CA GLN A 699 20.11 18.72 8.19
C GLN A 699 21.33 18.91 9.10
N TYR A 700 21.54 17.99 10.05
CA TYR A 700 22.68 18.02 10.97
C TYR A 700 24.03 17.97 10.23
N ILE A 701 24.19 17.05 9.27
CA ILE A 701 25.38 16.96 8.44
C ILE A 701 25.58 18.24 7.61
N GLN A 702 24.51 18.77 7.03
CA GLN A 702 24.56 19.93 6.14
C GLN A 702 24.94 21.22 6.87
N VAL A 703 24.40 21.45 8.08
CA VAL A 703 24.75 22.62 8.90
C VAL A 703 26.20 22.53 9.40
N ASN A 704 26.68 21.32 9.68
CA ASN A 704 28.02 21.12 10.23
C ASN A 704 29.14 21.02 9.18
N GLU A 705 28.82 20.74 7.92
CA GLU A 705 29.76 20.66 6.80
C GLU A 705 31.07 19.89 7.13
N PRO A 706 31.01 18.62 7.61
CA PRO A 706 32.18 17.88 8.11
C PRO A 706 33.28 17.72 7.04
N TRP A 707 32.92 17.67 5.74
CA TRP A 707 33.86 17.59 4.63
C TRP A 707 34.71 18.85 4.41
N LYS A 708 34.28 20.00 4.95
CA LYS A 708 35.07 21.25 4.99
C LYS A 708 35.88 21.33 6.28
N LYS A 709 35.22 21.15 7.43
CA LYS A 709 35.83 21.26 8.77
C LYS A 709 37.02 20.31 8.96
N ILE A 710 37.01 19.14 8.32
CA ILE A 710 38.13 18.18 8.36
C ILE A 710 39.47 18.77 7.84
N LYS A 711 39.44 19.85 7.05
CA LYS A 711 40.61 20.46 6.39
C LYS A 711 41.11 21.74 7.07
N ALA A 712 40.44 22.22 8.10
CA ALA A 712 40.58 23.59 8.60
C ALA A 712 41.20 23.73 10.00
N GLY A 713 41.79 22.64 10.53
CA GLY A 713 42.59 22.63 11.76
C GLY A 713 42.17 21.52 12.72
N ASP A 714 42.91 21.34 13.82
CA ASP A 714 42.70 20.23 14.75
C ASP A 714 41.35 20.28 15.47
N LEU A 715 40.91 21.47 15.91
CA LEU A 715 39.61 21.66 16.58
C LEU A 715 38.44 21.39 15.61
N GLU A 716 38.53 21.87 14.38
CA GLU A 716 37.49 21.61 13.37
C GLU A 716 37.50 20.15 12.89
N ARG A 717 38.68 19.52 12.85
CA ARG A 717 38.81 18.08 12.60
C ARG A 717 38.15 17.25 13.70
N GLN A 718 38.30 17.63 14.96
CA GLN A 718 37.59 16.99 16.08
C GLN A 718 36.07 17.13 15.92
N ARG A 719 35.58 18.33 15.58
CA ARG A 719 34.14 18.55 15.31
C ARG A 719 33.63 17.69 14.14
N ALA A 720 34.37 17.64 13.03
CA ALA A 720 34.05 16.77 11.91
C ALA A 720 34.03 15.28 12.32
N GLY A 721 34.90 14.88 13.24
CA GLY A 721 34.92 13.59 13.90
C GLY A 721 33.61 13.30 14.64
N THR A 722 33.23 14.15 15.61
CA THR A 722 31.97 13.99 16.36
C THR A 722 30.77 13.86 15.42
N VAL A 723 30.63 14.78 14.45
CA VAL A 723 29.51 14.79 13.49
C VAL A 723 29.44 13.50 12.71
N THR A 724 30.59 13.01 12.24
CA THR A 724 30.68 11.76 11.49
C THR A 724 30.30 10.56 12.36
N GLY A 725 30.84 10.48 13.58
CA GLY A 725 30.57 9.40 14.53
C GLY A 725 29.10 9.31 14.96
N VAL A 726 28.48 10.46 15.25
CA VAL A 726 27.05 10.53 15.59
C VAL A 726 26.21 10.11 14.37
N SER A 727 26.54 10.58 13.17
CA SER A 727 25.78 10.27 11.94
C SER A 727 25.77 8.77 11.59
N VAL A 728 26.89 8.07 11.77
CA VAL A 728 26.93 6.62 11.53
C VAL A 728 26.19 5.82 12.61
N ASN A 729 26.13 6.31 13.85
CA ASN A 729 25.30 5.71 14.88
C ASN A 729 23.79 5.88 14.59
N VAL A 730 23.37 7.05 14.09
CA VAL A 730 21.99 7.26 13.61
C VAL A 730 21.70 6.34 12.41
N SER A 731 22.65 6.18 11.49
CA SER A 731 22.53 5.23 10.36
C SER A 731 22.39 3.78 10.84
N CYS A 732 23.10 3.40 11.91
CA CYS A 732 22.94 2.10 12.56
C CYS A 732 21.52 1.91 13.11
N LEU A 733 20.96 2.90 13.81
CA LEU A 733 19.58 2.85 14.30
C LEU A 733 18.57 2.73 13.14
N LEU A 734 18.72 3.56 12.10
CA LEU A 734 17.87 3.50 10.90
C LEU A 734 17.88 2.10 10.28
N SER A 735 19.04 1.44 10.21
CA SER A 735 19.12 0.06 9.70
C SER A 735 18.24 -0.91 10.49
N VAL A 736 18.15 -0.75 11.81
CA VAL A 736 17.33 -1.59 12.70
C VAL A 736 15.84 -1.28 12.50
N MET A 737 15.46 0.00 12.48
CA MET A 737 14.06 0.41 12.30
C MET A 737 13.52 0.08 10.90
N LEU A 738 14.39 0.04 9.89
CA LEU A 738 14.03 -0.25 8.51
C LEU A 738 13.82 -1.75 8.25
N LEU A 739 14.32 -2.64 9.12
CA LEU A 739 14.25 -4.10 8.94
C LEU A 739 12.83 -4.65 8.68
N PRO A 740 11.76 -4.18 9.37
CA PRO A 740 10.40 -4.59 9.05
C PRO A 740 9.94 -4.17 7.64
N TYR A 741 10.45 -3.05 7.11
CA TYR A 741 10.00 -2.44 5.86
C TYR A 741 10.82 -2.89 4.65
N MET A 742 12.15 -2.78 4.73
CA MET A 742 13.10 -3.07 3.65
C MET A 742 14.22 -3.99 4.18
N PRO A 743 13.95 -5.29 4.35
CA PRO A 743 14.85 -6.21 5.03
C PRO A 743 16.23 -6.37 4.35
N THR A 744 16.30 -6.34 3.01
CA THR A 744 17.58 -6.47 2.29
C THR A 744 18.43 -5.21 2.44
N VAL A 745 17.83 -4.03 2.29
CA VAL A 745 18.51 -2.74 2.50
C VAL A 745 18.98 -2.62 3.94
N SER A 746 18.13 -2.99 4.90
CA SER A 746 18.45 -3.04 6.31
C SER A 746 19.69 -3.90 6.61
N GLN A 747 19.77 -5.11 6.04
CA GLN A 747 20.95 -5.97 6.17
C GLN A 747 22.18 -5.34 5.50
N THR A 748 22.02 -4.80 4.29
CA THR A 748 23.11 -4.16 3.53
C THR A 748 23.77 -3.03 4.33
N ILE A 749 22.96 -2.17 4.97
CA ILE A 749 23.47 -1.08 5.81
C ILE A 749 24.23 -1.64 7.02
N ARG A 750 23.70 -2.67 7.70
CA ARG A 750 24.39 -3.31 8.83
C ARG A 750 25.72 -3.91 8.42
N ASP A 751 25.79 -4.59 7.27
CA ASP A 751 27.02 -5.17 6.75
C ASP A 751 28.07 -4.09 6.41
N GLN A 752 27.64 -2.99 5.78
CA GLN A 752 28.50 -1.84 5.49
C GLN A 752 29.05 -1.18 6.77
N LEU A 753 28.22 -1.07 7.81
CA LEU A 753 28.63 -0.51 9.09
C LEU A 753 29.38 -1.53 9.98
N ASN A 754 29.42 -2.80 9.57
CA ASN A 754 29.86 -3.92 10.41
C ASN A 754 29.17 -3.86 11.79
N ALA A 755 27.86 -3.64 11.79
CA ALA A 755 27.10 -3.37 13.00
C ALA A 755 27.04 -4.61 13.91
N PRO A 756 27.31 -4.49 15.22
CA PRO A 756 27.20 -5.61 16.15
C PRO A 756 25.77 -6.16 16.18
N PRO A 757 25.54 -7.50 16.14
CA PRO A 757 24.19 -8.07 16.17
C PRO A 757 23.35 -7.64 17.40
N SER A 758 24.02 -7.33 18.52
CA SER A 758 23.36 -6.85 19.75
C SER A 758 22.71 -5.46 19.64
N CYS A 759 23.00 -4.69 18.58
CA CYS A 759 22.40 -3.37 18.38
C CYS A 759 20.87 -3.44 18.22
N ILE A 760 20.38 -4.49 17.54
CA ILE A 760 18.95 -4.75 17.33
C ILE A 760 18.23 -4.88 18.68
N ASN A 761 18.74 -5.77 19.53
CA ASN A 761 18.13 -6.06 20.82
C ASN A 761 18.18 -4.84 21.73
N THR A 762 19.31 -4.12 21.75
CA THR A 762 19.50 -2.97 22.65
C THR A 762 18.62 -1.78 22.27
N MET A 763 18.41 -1.53 20.96
CA MET A 763 17.71 -0.33 20.50
C MET A 763 16.18 -0.45 20.47
N LEU A 764 15.63 -1.65 20.24
CA LEU A 764 14.18 -1.85 20.11
C LEU A 764 13.52 -2.67 21.22
N GLN A 765 14.24 -3.47 22.00
CA GLN A 765 13.62 -4.19 23.13
C GLN A 765 13.31 -3.24 24.30
N GLY A 766 12.43 -3.69 25.20
CA GLY A 766 11.97 -2.87 26.34
C GLY A 766 11.24 -1.62 25.86
N SER A 767 11.61 -0.46 26.41
CA SER A 767 11.09 0.85 25.98
C SER A 767 11.68 1.33 24.64
N GLY A 768 12.70 0.65 24.10
CA GLY A 768 13.52 1.15 23.01
C GLY A 768 14.35 2.36 23.42
N THR A 769 15.60 2.42 22.99
CA THR A 769 16.51 3.51 23.39
C THR A 769 17.58 3.70 22.33
N PHE A 770 17.82 4.95 21.94
CA PHE A 770 18.93 5.24 21.05
C PHE A 770 20.26 5.21 21.81
N VAL A 771 21.14 4.29 21.44
CA VAL A 771 22.44 4.06 22.08
C VAL A 771 23.59 4.21 21.09
N CYS A 772 24.79 4.51 21.60
CA CYS A 772 26.02 4.46 20.82
C CYS A 772 26.40 2.99 20.53
N ALA A 773 25.91 2.44 19.41
CA ALA A 773 26.22 1.08 18.98
C ALA A 773 27.61 0.94 18.36
N LEU A 774 28.10 1.99 17.70
CA LEU A 774 29.39 2.05 17.04
C LEU A 774 30.30 3.00 17.83
N SER A 775 31.07 2.45 18.76
CA SER A 775 31.97 3.24 19.61
C SER A 775 33.19 3.75 18.84
N ALA A 776 33.89 4.75 19.40
CA ALA A 776 35.14 5.23 18.83
C ALA A 776 36.15 4.07 18.67
N GLY A 777 36.80 3.99 17.51
CA GLY A 777 37.68 2.89 17.12
C GLY A 777 36.98 1.70 16.45
N HIS A 778 35.64 1.62 16.47
CA HIS A 778 34.90 0.60 15.71
C HIS A 778 35.25 0.68 14.22
N ARG A 779 35.60 -0.46 13.61
CA ARG A 779 35.95 -0.54 12.20
C ARG A 779 34.71 -0.94 11.39
N ILE A 780 34.28 -0.04 10.50
CA ILE A 780 33.19 -0.30 9.57
C ILE A 780 33.64 -1.25 8.45
N GLY A 781 32.68 -1.86 7.75
CA GLY A 781 32.94 -2.80 6.67
C GLY A 781 33.59 -2.15 5.44
N THR A 782 34.24 -2.97 4.61
CA THR A 782 34.69 -2.56 3.27
C THR A 782 33.66 -3.00 2.24
N VAL A 783 33.30 -2.11 1.30
CA VAL A 783 32.38 -2.48 0.22
C VAL A 783 33.07 -3.48 -0.69
N SER A 784 32.68 -4.75 -0.62
CA SER A 784 32.82 -5.66 -1.75
C SER A 784 31.78 -5.24 -2.77
N THR A 785 32.21 -4.65 -3.88
CA THR A 785 31.46 -4.65 -5.14
C THR A 785 31.33 -6.10 -5.60
N ARG A 786 30.43 -6.85 -4.97
CA ARG A 786 30.00 -8.14 -5.50
C ARG A 786 29.38 -7.85 -6.86
N SER A 787 30.05 -8.38 -7.87
CA SER A 787 29.83 -8.22 -9.29
C SER A 787 28.41 -8.61 -9.69
N ASP A 788 27.52 -7.63 -9.73
CA ASP A 788 26.51 -7.49 -10.78
C ASP A 788 26.22 -6.00 -10.96
N ARG A 789 26.60 -5.48 -12.13
CA ARG A 789 26.29 -4.11 -12.57
C ARG A 789 24.82 -4.02 -13.00
N SER A 790 23.93 -4.26 -12.05
CA SER A 790 22.54 -3.81 -12.08
C SER A 790 22.21 -3.25 -10.69
N SER A 791 22.83 -2.11 -10.39
CA SER A 791 22.65 -1.17 -9.26
C SER A 791 22.25 -1.72 -7.88
N PRO A 792 23.13 -1.55 -6.88
CA PRO A 792 22.73 -1.22 -5.52
C PRO A 792 23.39 0.11 -5.11
N HIS A 793 22.87 1.21 -5.66
CA HIS A 793 22.75 2.44 -4.90
C HIS A 793 21.29 2.48 -4.44
N LEU A 794 21.07 2.81 -3.17
CA LEU A 794 19.76 2.85 -2.51
C LEU A 794 18.61 3.32 -3.42
#